data_AF-K2JSC7-F1
#
_entry.id   AF-K2JSC7-F1
#
_cell.length_a   1.000
_cell.length_b   1.000
_cell.length_c   1.000
_cell.angle_alpha   90.00
_cell.angle_beta   90.00
_cell.angle_gamma   90.00
#
_symmetry.space_group_name_H-M   'P 1'
#
loop_
_entity.id
_entity.type
_entity.pdbx_description
1 polymer ?
#
loop_
_entity_poly.entity_id
_entity_poly.type
_entity_poly.pdbx_seq_one_letter_code
_entity_poly.pdbx_strand_id
1 'polypeptide(L)'
;MLQSDNRNTLSLDPQNPQSIAQALAQYRLHLDNDSVSRNGQYLLEFVAQTPEGQRPLRLSDLAGAPQQALLRDALILHPDGEEHIPEDPAADNLAYGLSEPLLFALALQYPPLLADVLATARAIVAYARRHNDTWALWLDDTGVFGVEALYMLARTDSQYATLLAQYFIPNWDHDHADAYSAFLADLVARHGWQRDIIQAYLWCDSDLQRLRMYEGEWQQGWRHTSLAEHLQSHPEDYHWFKDALARRLLSQPKMLESHHQDLEDCNPVLDFFITLQPCGDYLWDDDFDRDAFLGQPFMEDRLEDEAMDLHQAIAAQAQGPLVCYSHRDGQRLADEEARDDPGHDLVLVHQLIASLATGQALWQYVVDGSQPQQLTELEALDLFAHSKGKAPAFYRALTDYLPYGDNNSDINNELPFMLGDLEMALLEDGYEGELLPPGSTQERGQQLLRILDILYRLLGVESLTDYQREKLVLDRALISLEDFVGRYSRLDLDADALARQALAVQLSQVDDQHTNDMFNKPLLDSLKDFFGRHRALADPRQWALDAFGPGHYCLMAFLLFDDWQQQRGDQVTQALIGQLSEPALGQHLFALLMQGTQVSDDLKGRGFTLEQHRQLQQFFCEAAPALTFDQALALLRQGLQRKETIRQSSLYFPTFSEHQPCYEALQSLRGRHHYQWLVLAAFWLQQLPLPVGQQAKRFWQALVKLAPVRTLRLVAQMDSTDTYSVEFDEPLAAIDCLDSIEKAGVDQAYRLAFEVQLYFNNRQYRDYLNSLELYAEIDSTATGMFAQVDRNKAKALRQGLDYISEYHKVRFYRHLEVCHPRFTLAGDPALEQDFALSLKRMLTLSILSWEQALLAEQAPQCRLLDGDDLEGKALTLSEQLQIEPRLHQDYGDWLTVLLALDKGDHLEVFGLSEPPKGDRLRGHQVLVFDADLDQAALWQKLNALFDKDARIDAAYQHTLAYLAGDLPYQAIASHYQHRVHRHLEISGPGHFLAGPGDYIWLLDQERRARLAKLLINHSYRGFKLFEGRLADCYLGEQVASGDMDMETYLEQCSDHYIDDHLDDALPGFLAWLDEIGIVAEHQLLFCAKHAEYEGCAAHLALLLPLDLAQQRLAFLNAKHKTALVPLLSQLPQGQQLLALLAADESRQVRDAVAAQRA
;
A
#
# COMPACT_ATOMS: atom_id res chain seq x y z
N MET A 1 -9.02 -3.86 -23.26
CA MET A 1 -9.28 -3.58 -24.70
C MET A 1 -8.30 -2.54 -25.27
N LEU A 2 -7.15 -3.01 -25.73
CA LEU A 2 -6.25 -2.31 -26.66
C LEU A 2 -5.60 -3.41 -27.50
N GLN A 3 -6.24 -3.84 -28.59
CA GLN A 3 -5.57 -4.66 -29.59
C GLN A 3 -4.68 -3.72 -30.41
N SER A 4 -3.38 -3.71 -30.13
CA SER A 4 -2.41 -2.93 -30.91
C SER A 4 -2.17 -3.59 -32.27
N ASP A 5 -2.19 -2.79 -33.34
CA ASP A 5 -2.01 -3.16 -34.75
C ASP A 5 -0.55 -3.55 -35.13
N ASN A 6 0.37 -3.67 -34.17
CA ASN A 6 1.80 -3.91 -34.39
C ASN A 6 2.24 -5.33 -33.96
N ARG A 7 1.66 -6.37 -34.56
CA ARG A 7 1.99 -7.78 -34.26
C ARG A 7 2.96 -8.37 -35.27
N ASN A 8 3.93 -9.16 -34.79
CA ASN A 8 4.86 -9.89 -35.64
C ASN A 8 4.28 -11.26 -36.00
N THR A 9 3.97 -11.47 -37.28
CA THR A 9 3.42 -12.75 -37.75
C THR A 9 4.52 -13.73 -38.17
N LEU A 10 4.47 -14.95 -37.64
CA LEU A 10 5.35 -16.06 -38.02
C LEU A 10 4.56 -17.06 -38.88
N SER A 11 4.83 -17.07 -40.18
CA SER A 11 4.10 -17.90 -41.15
C SER A 11 4.69 -19.30 -41.32
N LEU A 12 3.83 -20.33 -41.39
CA LEU A 12 4.24 -21.72 -41.62
C LEU A 12 3.26 -22.48 -42.51
N ASP A 13 3.73 -23.52 -43.21
CA ASP A 13 2.88 -24.51 -43.88
C ASP A 13 2.56 -25.67 -42.90
N PRO A 14 1.28 -25.83 -42.45
CA PRO A 14 0.91 -26.83 -41.44
C PRO A 14 1.13 -28.29 -41.89
N GLN A 15 1.27 -28.53 -43.20
CA GLN A 15 1.49 -29.87 -43.76
C GLN A 15 2.98 -30.16 -44.01
N ASN A 16 3.87 -29.19 -43.77
CA ASN A 16 5.29 -29.31 -44.05
C ASN A 16 6.13 -29.28 -42.76
N PRO A 17 6.68 -30.43 -42.31
CA PRO A 17 7.50 -30.50 -41.10
C PRO A 17 8.69 -29.54 -41.09
N GLN A 18 9.30 -29.29 -42.25
CA GLN A 18 10.45 -28.38 -42.35
C GLN A 18 10.03 -26.91 -42.15
N SER A 19 8.83 -26.53 -42.60
CA SER A 19 8.27 -25.20 -42.36
C SER A 19 7.92 -25.00 -40.88
N ILE A 20 7.37 -26.03 -40.24
CA ILE A 20 7.07 -26.01 -38.79
C ILE A 20 8.37 -25.88 -37.98
N ALA A 21 9.41 -26.65 -38.33
CA ALA A 21 10.72 -26.56 -37.68
C ALA A 21 11.33 -25.15 -37.78
N GLN A 22 11.17 -24.48 -38.93
CA GLN A 22 11.62 -23.10 -39.12
C GLN A 22 10.85 -22.11 -38.25
N ALA A 23 9.53 -22.26 -38.14
CA ALA A 23 8.71 -21.43 -37.25
C ALA A 23 9.11 -21.62 -35.77
N LEU A 24 9.34 -22.86 -35.33
CA LEU A 24 9.87 -23.15 -33.99
C LEU A 24 11.25 -22.51 -33.77
N ALA A 25 12.13 -22.50 -34.78
CA ALA A 25 13.44 -21.87 -34.69
C ALA A 25 13.37 -20.34 -34.60
N GLN A 26 12.45 -19.72 -35.34
CA GLN A 26 12.19 -18.29 -35.23
C GLN A 26 11.60 -17.94 -33.88
N TYR A 27 10.67 -18.75 -33.37
CA TYR A 27 10.10 -18.53 -32.04
C TYR A 27 11.19 -18.53 -30.95
N ARG A 28 12.12 -19.50 -30.99
CA ARG A 28 13.28 -19.51 -30.09
C ARG A 28 14.13 -18.25 -30.19
N LEU A 29 14.38 -17.75 -31.40
CA LEU A 29 15.14 -16.52 -31.58
C LEU A 29 14.44 -15.32 -30.92
N HIS A 30 13.11 -15.25 -30.98
CA HIS A 30 12.33 -14.21 -30.31
C HIS A 30 12.34 -14.35 -28.78
N LEU A 31 12.33 -15.57 -28.23
CA LEU A 31 12.45 -15.83 -26.80
C LEU A 31 13.87 -15.49 -26.28
N ASP A 32 14.89 -15.79 -27.07
CA ASP A 32 16.29 -15.56 -26.69
C ASP A 32 16.70 -14.08 -26.72
N ASN A 33 16.01 -13.25 -27.51
CA ASN A 33 16.30 -11.82 -27.66
C ASN A 33 15.27 -10.91 -26.97
N ASP A 34 14.41 -11.49 -26.12
CA ASP A 34 13.32 -10.81 -25.40
C ASP A 34 12.41 -9.96 -26.31
N SER A 35 12.10 -10.45 -27.52
CA SER A 35 11.17 -9.78 -28.45
C SER A 35 9.82 -10.48 -28.61
N VAL A 36 9.53 -11.48 -27.77
CA VAL A 36 8.21 -12.11 -27.68
C VAL A 36 7.16 -11.21 -27.04
N SER A 37 7.56 -10.29 -26.16
CA SER A 37 6.66 -9.35 -25.51
C SER A 37 7.28 -7.96 -25.40
N ARG A 38 6.42 -6.96 -25.22
CA ARG A 38 6.81 -5.56 -24.93
C ARG A 38 5.83 -5.00 -23.90
N ASN A 39 6.35 -4.63 -22.72
CA ASN A 39 5.56 -4.15 -21.57
C ASN A 39 4.35 -5.03 -21.23
N GLY A 40 4.61 -6.34 -21.11
CA GLY A 40 3.58 -7.32 -20.75
C GLY A 40 2.60 -7.66 -21.87
N GLN A 41 2.76 -7.10 -23.07
CA GLN A 41 1.97 -7.51 -24.24
C GLN A 41 2.76 -8.51 -25.09
N TYR A 42 2.22 -9.71 -25.27
CA TYR A 42 2.74 -10.69 -26.22
C TYR A 42 2.56 -10.22 -27.67
N LEU A 43 3.61 -10.31 -28.49
CA LEU A 43 3.70 -9.70 -29.83
C LEU A 43 3.68 -10.69 -31.00
N LEU A 44 3.67 -12.00 -30.74
CA LEU A 44 3.79 -13.01 -31.78
C LEU A 44 2.46 -13.65 -32.14
N GLU A 45 2.20 -13.82 -33.44
CA GLU A 45 1.09 -14.63 -33.93
C GLU A 45 1.59 -15.68 -34.93
N PHE A 46 1.21 -16.94 -34.72
CA PHE A 46 1.53 -18.02 -35.65
C PHE A 46 0.40 -18.20 -36.67
N VAL A 47 0.74 -18.11 -37.96
CA VAL A 47 -0.24 -18.12 -39.06
C VAL A 47 0.07 -19.19 -40.10
N ALA A 48 -0.96 -19.78 -40.70
CA ALA A 48 -0.81 -20.70 -41.83
C ALA A 48 -0.54 -19.93 -43.14
N GLN A 49 0.51 -20.33 -43.84
CA GLN A 49 0.81 -19.91 -45.20
C GLN A 49 -0.01 -20.76 -46.18
N THR A 50 -0.89 -20.13 -46.95
CA THR A 50 -1.73 -20.78 -47.96
C THR A 50 -1.43 -20.22 -49.37
N PRO A 51 -1.90 -20.87 -50.45
CA PRO A 51 -1.80 -20.32 -51.80
C PRO A 51 -2.51 -18.97 -51.98
N GLU A 52 -3.48 -18.65 -51.11
CA GLU A 52 -4.33 -17.46 -51.17
C GLU A 52 -3.81 -16.32 -50.27
N GLY A 53 -2.78 -16.57 -49.45
CA GLY A 53 -2.22 -15.62 -48.50
C GLY A 53 -1.94 -16.24 -47.13
N GLN A 54 -1.79 -15.41 -46.11
CA GLN A 54 -1.69 -15.84 -44.71
C GLN A 54 -3.08 -15.86 -44.06
N ARG A 55 -3.33 -16.84 -43.20
CA ARG A 55 -4.52 -16.91 -42.35
C ARG A 55 -4.18 -17.44 -40.95
N PRO A 56 -5.00 -17.19 -39.92
CA PRO A 56 -4.82 -17.82 -38.61
C PRO A 56 -4.77 -19.35 -38.69
N LEU A 57 -4.00 -19.97 -37.78
CA LEU A 57 -4.01 -21.42 -37.56
C LEU A 57 -5.39 -21.88 -37.05
N ARG A 58 -5.81 -23.10 -37.42
CA ARG A 58 -7.13 -23.65 -37.07
C ARG A 58 -7.02 -25.06 -36.51
N LEU A 59 -8.03 -25.48 -35.74
CA LEU A 59 -8.15 -26.88 -35.28
C LEU A 59 -8.19 -27.88 -36.43
N SER A 60 -8.80 -27.48 -37.56
CA SER A 60 -8.83 -28.28 -38.80
C SER A 60 -7.47 -28.47 -39.48
N ASP A 61 -6.43 -27.71 -39.10
CA ASP A 61 -5.06 -27.94 -39.55
C ASP A 61 -4.42 -29.18 -38.91
N LEU A 62 -5.01 -29.70 -37.83
CA LEU A 62 -4.54 -30.91 -37.15
C LEU A 62 -5.07 -32.16 -37.86
N ALA A 63 -4.17 -33.00 -38.39
CA ALA A 63 -4.54 -34.20 -39.16
C ALA A 63 -4.88 -35.45 -38.31
N GLY A 64 -4.81 -35.36 -36.96
CA GLY A 64 -4.93 -36.51 -36.07
C GLY A 64 -5.78 -36.31 -34.81
N ALA A 65 -6.63 -37.28 -34.51
CA ALA A 65 -7.44 -37.32 -33.28
C ALA A 65 -6.61 -37.28 -31.97
N PRO A 66 -5.41 -37.91 -31.87
CA PRO A 66 -4.59 -37.82 -30.66
C PRO A 66 -4.12 -36.39 -30.32
N GLN A 67 -3.69 -35.61 -31.31
CA GLN A 67 -3.23 -34.24 -31.09
C GLN A 67 -4.38 -33.28 -30.82
N GLN A 68 -5.54 -33.50 -31.44
CA GLN A 68 -6.76 -32.77 -31.08
C GLN A 68 -7.17 -33.05 -29.62
N ALA A 69 -7.01 -34.29 -29.14
CA ALA A 69 -7.29 -34.64 -27.74
C ALA A 69 -6.29 -33.97 -26.78
N LEU A 70 -5.00 -33.96 -27.10
CA LEU A 70 -3.99 -33.26 -26.30
C LEU A 70 -4.28 -31.78 -26.17
N LEU A 71 -4.56 -31.11 -27.29
CA LEU A 71 -4.91 -29.70 -27.30
C LEU A 71 -6.19 -29.45 -26.51
N ARG A 72 -7.24 -30.24 -26.74
CA ARG A 72 -8.50 -30.12 -26.01
C ARG A 72 -8.30 -30.26 -24.49
N ASP A 73 -7.55 -31.26 -24.06
CA ASP A 73 -7.28 -31.46 -22.64
C ASP A 73 -6.53 -30.27 -22.02
N ALA A 74 -5.61 -29.63 -22.77
CA ALA A 74 -4.92 -28.43 -22.32
C ALA A 74 -5.87 -27.23 -22.20
N LEU A 75 -6.72 -26.99 -23.21
CA LEU A 75 -7.64 -25.86 -23.23
C LEU A 75 -8.75 -25.96 -22.16
N ILE A 76 -9.15 -27.17 -21.75
CA ILE A 76 -10.11 -27.37 -20.65
C ILE A 76 -9.58 -26.81 -19.32
N LEU A 77 -8.25 -26.85 -19.12
CA LEU A 77 -7.60 -26.40 -17.89
C LEU A 77 -7.26 -24.89 -17.93
N HIS A 78 -7.46 -24.22 -19.06
CA HIS A 78 -7.29 -22.77 -19.18
C HIS A 78 -8.26 -22.04 -18.21
N PRO A 79 -7.93 -20.83 -17.69
CA PRO A 79 -8.82 -20.07 -16.80
C PRO A 79 -10.25 -19.88 -17.32
N ASP A 80 -10.41 -19.71 -18.64
CA ASP A 80 -11.72 -19.59 -19.31
C ASP A 80 -12.47 -20.94 -19.49
N GLY A 81 -11.86 -22.06 -19.13
CA GLY A 81 -12.46 -23.41 -19.17
C GLY A 81 -12.94 -23.87 -20.56
N GLU A 82 -14.06 -24.60 -20.59
CA GLU A 82 -14.63 -25.13 -21.85
C GLU A 82 -15.04 -24.04 -22.86
N GLU A 83 -15.28 -22.81 -22.41
CA GLU A 83 -15.61 -21.66 -23.28
C GLU A 83 -14.41 -21.24 -24.16
N HIS A 84 -13.19 -21.62 -23.77
CA HIS A 84 -11.98 -21.38 -24.55
C HIS A 84 -11.84 -22.35 -25.74
N ILE A 85 -12.67 -23.40 -25.81
CA ILE A 85 -12.70 -24.32 -26.96
C ILE A 85 -13.62 -23.75 -28.05
N PRO A 86 -13.11 -23.49 -29.26
CA PRO A 86 -13.93 -22.99 -30.36
C PRO A 86 -15.07 -23.95 -30.73
N GLU A 87 -16.29 -23.45 -30.81
CA GLU A 87 -17.46 -24.24 -31.24
C GLU A 87 -17.33 -24.75 -32.70
N ASP A 88 -16.66 -23.99 -33.58
CA ASP A 88 -16.41 -24.36 -34.97
C ASP A 88 -14.89 -24.56 -35.24
N PRO A 89 -14.43 -25.80 -35.52
CA PRO A 89 -13.04 -26.13 -35.85
C PRO A 89 -12.49 -25.48 -37.13
N ALA A 90 -13.37 -24.91 -37.97
CA ALA A 90 -13.03 -24.27 -39.24
C ALA A 90 -13.10 -22.73 -39.20
N ALA A 91 -13.54 -22.13 -38.09
CA ALA A 91 -13.72 -20.68 -37.98
C ALA A 91 -12.40 -19.89 -38.14
N ASP A 92 -12.50 -18.73 -38.80
CA ASP A 92 -11.39 -17.79 -39.02
C ASP A 92 -11.14 -16.89 -37.80
N ASN A 93 -12.13 -16.76 -36.90
CA ASN A 93 -12.12 -15.88 -35.73
C ASN A 93 -11.66 -16.60 -34.45
N LEU A 94 -10.61 -17.41 -34.53
CA LEU A 94 -10.04 -18.03 -33.34
C LEU A 94 -9.35 -16.95 -32.49
N ALA A 95 -9.54 -17.03 -31.17
CA ALA A 95 -8.89 -16.11 -30.24
C ALA A 95 -7.36 -16.17 -30.41
N TYR A 96 -6.71 -15.01 -30.40
CA TYR A 96 -5.26 -14.82 -30.54
C TYR A 96 -4.45 -15.77 -29.64
N GLY A 97 -4.97 -16.06 -28.44
CA GLY A 97 -4.33 -16.95 -27.47
C GLY A 97 -4.14 -18.41 -27.92
N LEU A 98 -4.81 -18.87 -28.98
CA LEU A 98 -4.75 -20.26 -29.44
C LEU A 98 -3.62 -20.57 -30.44
N SER A 99 -2.92 -19.55 -30.96
CA SER A 99 -1.96 -19.76 -32.05
C SER A 99 -0.71 -20.55 -31.62
N GLU A 100 -0.20 -20.35 -30.41
CA GLU A 100 0.95 -21.09 -29.88
C GLU A 100 0.59 -22.55 -29.51
N PRO A 101 -0.49 -22.83 -28.76
CA PRO A 101 -0.93 -24.20 -28.54
C PRO A 101 -1.14 -24.97 -29.86
N LEU A 102 -1.70 -24.33 -30.89
CA LEU A 102 -1.86 -24.94 -32.21
C LEU A 102 -0.53 -25.27 -32.90
N LEU A 103 0.48 -24.39 -32.81
CA LEU A 103 1.83 -24.68 -33.32
C LEU A 103 2.43 -25.93 -32.66
N PHE A 104 2.34 -26.05 -31.34
CA PHE A 104 2.85 -27.21 -30.61
C PHE A 104 2.08 -28.48 -30.96
N ALA A 105 0.75 -28.42 -31.01
CA ALA A 105 -0.08 -29.54 -31.43
C ALA A 105 0.23 -29.99 -32.86
N LEU A 106 0.54 -29.07 -33.77
CA LEU A 106 1.02 -29.36 -35.13
C LEU A 106 2.37 -30.05 -35.12
N ALA A 107 3.35 -29.50 -34.39
CA ALA A 107 4.70 -30.06 -34.34
C ALA A 107 4.72 -31.49 -33.76
N LEU A 108 3.90 -31.75 -32.72
CA LEU A 108 3.74 -33.07 -32.09
C LEU A 108 3.09 -34.13 -33.00
N GLN A 109 2.54 -33.76 -34.17
CA GLN A 109 2.10 -34.75 -35.17
C GLN A 109 3.28 -35.44 -35.88
N TYR A 110 4.46 -34.82 -35.86
CA TYR A 110 5.62 -35.27 -36.59
C TYR A 110 6.74 -35.70 -35.63
N PRO A 111 6.91 -37.00 -35.36
CA PRO A 111 7.97 -37.50 -34.46
C PRO A 111 9.38 -36.96 -34.75
N PRO A 112 9.80 -36.70 -36.01
CA PRO A 112 11.10 -36.08 -36.29
C PRO A 112 11.28 -34.67 -35.69
N LEU A 113 10.20 -33.95 -35.38
CA LEU A 113 10.25 -32.61 -34.81
C LEU A 113 10.34 -32.59 -33.29
N LEU A 114 10.31 -33.74 -32.60
CA LEU A 114 10.36 -33.78 -31.14
C LEU A 114 11.58 -33.05 -30.56
N ALA A 115 12.74 -33.14 -31.22
CA ALA A 115 13.94 -32.42 -30.80
C ALA A 115 13.77 -30.89 -30.90
N ASP A 116 13.11 -30.40 -31.95
CA ASP A 116 12.80 -28.97 -32.13
C ASP A 116 11.77 -28.50 -31.10
N VAL A 117 10.73 -29.29 -30.83
CA VAL A 117 9.72 -29.01 -29.79
C VAL A 117 10.39 -28.90 -28.42
N LEU A 118 11.27 -29.84 -28.08
CA LEU A 118 12.00 -29.82 -26.81
C LEU A 118 12.94 -28.62 -26.70
N ALA A 119 13.62 -28.24 -27.79
CA ALA A 119 14.46 -27.05 -27.80
C ALA A 119 13.63 -25.78 -27.57
N THR A 120 12.44 -25.69 -28.17
CA THR A 120 11.54 -24.54 -27.98
C THR A 120 10.94 -24.52 -26.58
N ALA A 121 10.49 -25.66 -26.06
CA ALA A 121 10.00 -25.77 -24.68
C ALA A 121 11.04 -25.30 -23.65
N ARG A 122 12.31 -25.66 -23.83
CA ARG A 122 13.41 -25.17 -22.98
C ARG A 122 13.64 -23.66 -23.12
N ALA A 123 13.44 -23.09 -24.30
CA ALA A 123 13.53 -21.64 -24.50
C ALA A 123 12.39 -20.89 -23.80
N ILE A 124 11.16 -21.43 -23.82
CA ILE A 124 10.01 -20.88 -23.09
C ILE A 124 10.30 -20.87 -21.59
N VAL A 125 10.74 -22.00 -21.03
CA VAL A 125 11.13 -22.11 -19.61
C VAL A 125 12.28 -21.16 -19.27
N ALA A 126 13.31 -21.09 -20.12
CA ALA A 126 14.43 -20.19 -19.90
C ALA A 126 13.99 -18.72 -19.91
N TYR A 127 13.06 -18.34 -20.78
CA TYR A 127 12.47 -17.00 -20.80
C TYR A 127 11.72 -16.73 -19.49
N ALA A 128 10.79 -17.60 -19.08
CA ALA A 128 10.04 -17.40 -17.84
C ALA A 128 10.95 -17.24 -16.63
N ARG A 129 11.94 -18.13 -16.48
CA ARG A 129 12.90 -18.06 -15.37
C ARG A 129 13.86 -16.87 -15.44
N ARG A 130 14.17 -16.36 -16.63
CA ARG A 130 15.03 -15.18 -16.78
C ARG A 130 14.34 -13.94 -16.21
N HIS A 131 13.02 -13.84 -16.42
CA HIS A 131 12.20 -12.70 -16.01
C HIS A 131 11.65 -12.81 -14.60
N ASN A 132 11.26 -14.02 -14.16
CA ASN A 132 10.66 -14.27 -12.84
C ASN A 132 9.59 -13.23 -12.48
N ASP A 133 8.68 -12.99 -13.41
CA ASP A 133 7.52 -12.13 -13.22
C ASP A 133 6.42 -12.58 -14.19
N THR A 134 5.22 -12.85 -13.67
CA THR A 134 4.06 -13.24 -14.49
C THR A 134 3.69 -12.15 -15.48
N TRP A 135 3.99 -10.89 -15.16
CA TRP A 135 3.81 -9.76 -16.06
C TRP A 135 4.49 -9.96 -17.42
N ALA A 136 5.65 -10.63 -17.46
CA ALA A 136 6.38 -10.90 -18.69
C ALA A 136 5.78 -12.05 -19.53
N LEU A 137 4.81 -12.79 -18.97
CA LEU A 137 4.22 -14.02 -19.50
C LEU A 137 2.80 -13.83 -20.05
N TRP A 138 2.16 -12.70 -19.76
CA TRP A 138 0.81 -12.41 -20.23
C TRP A 138 0.72 -12.44 -21.76
N LEU A 139 -0.23 -13.25 -22.22
CA LEU A 139 -0.67 -13.36 -23.60
C LEU A 139 -1.78 -12.33 -23.87
N ASP A 140 -2.70 -12.19 -22.92
CA ASP A 140 -3.77 -11.20 -22.87
C ASP A 140 -4.22 -10.93 -21.41
N ASP A 141 -5.43 -10.39 -21.21
CA ASP A 141 -5.96 -10.00 -19.89
C ASP A 141 -6.24 -11.22 -18.96
N THR A 142 -6.24 -12.47 -19.47
CA THR A 142 -6.51 -13.70 -18.69
C THR A 142 -5.55 -14.87 -19.00
N GLY A 143 -4.89 -14.83 -20.16
CA GLY A 143 -4.03 -15.87 -20.71
C GLY A 143 -2.55 -15.65 -20.42
N VAL A 144 -1.78 -16.71 -20.08
CA VAL A 144 -0.29 -16.69 -20.19
C VAL A 144 0.15 -17.63 -21.30
N PHE A 145 1.23 -17.31 -22.02
CA PHE A 145 1.72 -18.20 -23.09
C PHE A 145 2.47 -19.41 -22.51
N GLY A 146 2.71 -20.46 -23.29
CA GLY A 146 3.60 -21.56 -22.95
C GLY A 146 3.00 -22.68 -22.10
N VAL A 147 2.04 -22.42 -21.20
CA VAL A 147 1.54 -23.44 -20.25
C VAL A 147 0.89 -24.62 -20.97
N GLU A 148 -0.03 -24.38 -21.90
CA GLU A 148 -0.73 -25.41 -22.67
C GLU A 148 0.26 -26.20 -23.53
N ALA A 149 1.24 -25.51 -24.13
CA ALA A 149 2.27 -26.10 -24.96
C ALA A 149 3.14 -27.09 -24.16
N LEU A 150 3.59 -26.68 -22.97
CA LEU A 150 4.39 -27.50 -22.07
C LEU A 150 3.58 -28.66 -21.46
N TYR A 151 2.32 -28.43 -21.13
CA TYR A 151 1.42 -29.47 -20.65
C TYR A 151 1.14 -30.54 -21.71
N MET A 152 0.86 -30.15 -22.96
CA MET A 152 0.69 -31.11 -24.05
C MET A 152 1.91 -32.00 -24.22
N LEU A 153 3.11 -31.44 -24.10
CA LEU A 153 4.35 -32.20 -24.13
C LEU A 153 4.45 -33.18 -22.95
N ALA A 154 4.16 -32.74 -21.72
CA ALA A 154 4.13 -33.59 -20.52
C ALA A 154 3.10 -34.73 -20.63
N ARG A 155 1.99 -34.50 -21.34
CA ARG A 155 0.96 -35.50 -21.63
C ARG A 155 1.38 -36.54 -22.68
N THR A 156 2.39 -36.23 -23.51
CA THR A 156 2.97 -37.24 -24.41
C THR A 156 3.90 -38.20 -23.68
N ASP A 157 4.66 -37.69 -22.70
CA ASP A 157 5.60 -38.45 -21.89
C ASP A 157 5.84 -37.70 -20.56
N SER A 158 5.63 -38.39 -19.44
CA SER A 158 5.67 -37.81 -18.10
C SER A 158 7.02 -37.20 -17.74
N GLN A 159 8.12 -37.65 -18.35
CA GLN A 159 9.45 -37.08 -18.10
C GLN A 159 9.53 -35.58 -18.44
N TYR A 160 8.63 -35.07 -19.27
CA TYR A 160 8.58 -33.65 -19.65
C TYR A 160 7.75 -32.79 -18.68
N ALA A 161 7.09 -33.38 -17.68
CA ALA A 161 6.41 -32.63 -16.61
C ALA A 161 7.35 -31.66 -15.89
N THR A 162 8.64 -31.98 -15.82
CA THR A 162 9.69 -31.09 -15.31
C THR A 162 9.77 -29.75 -16.05
N LEU A 163 9.52 -29.70 -17.36
CA LEU A 163 9.55 -28.45 -18.11
C LEU A 163 8.36 -27.54 -17.75
N LEU A 164 7.18 -28.13 -17.59
CA LEU A 164 5.99 -27.42 -17.11
C LEU A 164 6.22 -26.90 -15.67
N ALA A 165 6.77 -27.72 -14.79
CA ALA A 165 7.07 -27.31 -13.41
C ALA A 165 8.09 -26.16 -13.34
N GLN A 166 9.13 -26.17 -14.17
CA GLN A 166 10.13 -25.10 -14.21
C GLN A 166 9.60 -23.78 -14.78
N TYR A 167 8.51 -23.83 -15.56
CA TYR A 167 7.85 -22.65 -16.10
C TYR A 167 7.10 -21.87 -15.01
N PHE A 168 6.55 -22.57 -14.02
CA PHE A 168 5.95 -21.96 -12.84
C PHE A 168 7.03 -21.33 -11.95
N ILE A 169 7.26 -20.05 -12.19
CA ILE A 169 8.21 -19.21 -11.49
C ILE A 169 7.72 -18.85 -10.07
N PRO A 170 8.63 -18.61 -9.11
CA PRO A 170 8.31 -18.14 -7.76
C PRO A 170 7.41 -16.90 -7.72
N ASN A 171 7.73 -15.85 -8.47
CA ASN A 171 6.93 -14.62 -8.54
C ASN A 171 5.73 -14.81 -9.49
N TRP A 172 4.75 -15.57 -9.02
CA TRP A 172 3.54 -15.88 -9.75
C TRP A 172 2.37 -14.99 -9.30
N ASP A 173 1.59 -14.46 -10.23
CA ASP A 173 0.37 -13.72 -9.91
C ASP A 173 -0.72 -14.70 -9.45
N HIS A 174 -0.77 -14.97 -8.16
CA HIS A 174 -1.75 -15.87 -7.56
C HIS A 174 -3.15 -15.25 -7.43
N ASP A 175 -3.31 -13.94 -7.65
CA ASP A 175 -4.63 -13.32 -7.64
C ASP A 175 -5.34 -13.48 -8.99
N HIS A 176 -4.59 -13.39 -10.10
CA HIS A 176 -5.15 -13.37 -11.45
C HIS A 176 -4.80 -14.62 -12.29
N ALA A 177 -3.73 -15.35 -11.96
CA ALA A 177 -3.26 -16.53 -12.71
C ALA A 177 -3.26 -17.84 -11.87
N ASP A 178 -4.00 -17.92 -10.76
CA ASP A 178 -4.01 -19.14 -9.91
C ASP A 178 -4.59 -20.38 -10.61
N ALA A 179 -5.53 -20.20 -11.54
CA ALA A 179 -6.18 -21.31 -12.25
C ALA A 179 -5.18 -22.21 -13.04
N TYR A 180 -4.01 -21.69 -13.41
CA TYR A 180 -2.96 -22.47 -14.08
C TYR A 180 -2.33 -23.55 -13.19
N SER A 181 -2.55 -23.50 -11.89
CA SER A 181 -2.11 -24.56 -10.98
C SER A 181 -2.76 -25.92 -11.27
N ALA A 182 -3.95 -25.92 -11.88
CA ALA A 182 -4.68 -27.13 -12.28
C ALA A 182 -3.88 -28.03 -13.25
N PHE A 183 -2.92 -27.48 -14.00
CA PHE A 183 -2.14 -28.25 -14.97
C PHE A 183 -1.19 -29.28 -14.31
N LEU A 184 -0.49 -28.91 -13.23
CA LEU A 184 0.34 -29.87 -12.49
C LEU A 184 -0.52 -30.84 -11.68
N ALA A 185 -1.62 -30.36 -11.10
CA ALA A 185 -2.59 -31.19 -10.39
C ALA A 185 -3.17 -32.31 -11.25
N ASP A 186 -3.57 -31.99 -12.48
CA ASP A 186 -4.10 -32.98 -13.42
C ASP A 186 -3.05 -34.06 -13.77
N LEU A 187 -1.75 -33.71 -13.86
CA LEU A 187 -0.69 -34.71 -14.05
C LEU A 187 -0.56 -35.65 -12.84
N VAL A 188 -0.69 -35.14 -11.61
CA VAL A 188 -0.75 -35.96 -10.39
C VAL A 188 -1.98 -36.86 -10.42
N ALA A 189 -3.15 -36.33 -10.77
CA ALA A 189 -4.39 -37.10 -10.86
C ALA A 189 -4.30 -38.27 -11.85
N ARG A 190 -3.59 -38.07 -12.98
CA ARG A 190 -3.45 -39.08 -14.04
C ARG A 190 -2.38 -40.12 -13.76
N HIS A 191 -1.24 -39.71 -13.22
CA HIS A 191 -0.05 -40.56 -13.11
C HIS A 191 0.27 -41.00 -11.68
N GLY A 192 -0.33 -40.35 -10.68
CA GLY A 192 0.10 -40.44 -9.29
C GLY A 192 1.53 -39.93 -9.08
N TRP A 193 2.07 -40.16 -7.88
CA TRP A 193 3.44 -39.79 -7.52
C TRP A 193 4.48 -40.80 -8.03
N GLN A 194 4.59 -40.93 -9.34
CA GLN A 194 5.75 -41.60 -9.95
C GLN A 194 6.96 -40.67 -10.00
N ARG A 195 8.16 -41.24 -10.17
CA ARG A 195 9.43 -40.49 -10.12
C ARG A 195 9.50 -39.28 -11.06
N ASP A 196 8.91 -39.34 -12.25
CA ASP A 196 8.85 -38.19 -13.16
C ASP A 196 8.03 -37.02 -12.60
N ILE A 197 6.94 -37.32 -11.88
CA ILE A 197 6.07 -36.31 -11.25
C ILE A 197 6.71 -35.78 -9.96
N ILE A 198 7.36 -36.63 -9.17
CA ILE A 198 8.19 -36.20 -8.04
C ILE A 198 9.34 -35.31 -8.55
N GLN A 199 9.92 -35.63 -9.71
CA GLN A 199 10.91 -34.77 -10.33
C GLN A 199 10.31 -33.43 -10.78
N ALA A 200 9.10 -33.40 -11.33
CA ALA A 200 8.42 -32.13 -11.61
C ALA A 200 8.27 -31.28 -10.34
N TYR A 201 7.82 -31.86 -9.23
CA TYR A 201 7.75 -31.20 -7.93
C TYR A 201 9.09 -30.57 -7.52
N LEU A 202 10.20 -31.32 -7.61
CA LEU A 202 11.54 -30.88 -7.22
C LEU A 202 12.12 -29.74 -8.09
N TRP A 203 11.62 -29.58 -9.31
CA TRP A 203 12.05 -28.55 -10.25
C TRP A 203 11.06 -27.38 -10.38
N CYS A 204 9.97 -27.40 -9.61
CA CYS A 204 9.08 -26.27 -9.43
C CYS A 204 9.61 -25.38 -8.30
N ASP A 205 10.05 -24.17 -8.63
CA ASP A 205 10.59 -23.25 -7.62
C ASP A 205 9.49 -22.49 -6.86
N SER A 206 8.27 -22.39 -7.41
CA SER A 206 7.12 -21.79 -6.73
C SER A 206 6.57 -22.70 -5.64
N ASP A 207 6.57 -22.19 -4.41
CA ASP A 207 6.12 -22.91 -3.22
C ASP A 207 4.62 -23.18 -3.28
N LEU A 208 3.82 -22.19 -3.68
CA LEU A 208 2.38 -22.35 -3.82
C LEU A 208 2.03 -23.33 -4.94
N GLN A 209 2.70 -23.28 -6.09
CA GLN A 209 2.42 -24.22 -7.19
C GLN A 209 2.74 -25.68 -6.81
N ARG A 210 3.75 -25.92 -5.96
CA ARG A 210 4.00 -27.25 -5.37
C ARG A 210 2.85 -27.71 -4.47
N LEU A 211 2.33 -26.83 -3.62
CA LEU A 211 1.15 -27.11 -2.79
C LEU A 211 -0.07 -27.43 -3.66
N ARG A 212 -0.29 -26.63 -4.71
CA ARG A 212 -1.36 -26.81 -5.70
C ARG A 212 -1.20 -28.03 -6.61
N MET A 213 -0.17 -28.86 -6.45
CA MET A 213 -0.12 -30.16 -7.12
C MET A 213 -1.12 -31.17 -6.52
N TYR A 214 -1.53 -30.98 -5.26
CA TYR A 214 -2.44 -31.90 -4.57
C TYR A 214 -3.60 -31.23 -3.81
N GLU A 215 -3.68 -29.90 -3.77
CA GLU A 215 -4.73 -29.17 -3.05
C GLU A 215 -5.19 -27.90 -3.80
N GLY A 216 -6.49 -27.77 -4.09
CA GLY A 216 -7.06 -26.58 -4.74
C GLY A 216 -7.60 -25.53 -3.75
N GLU A 217 -7.62 -24.25 -4.15
CA GLU A 217 -8.18 -23.15 -3.33
C GLU A 217 -9.68 -22.90 -3.58
N TRP A 218 -10.32 -22.18 -2.63
CA TRP A 218 -11.66 -21.55 -2.52
C TRP A 218 -12.82 -22.00 -3.43
N GLN A 219 -12.60 -22.22 -4.73
CA GLN A 219 -13.63 -22.49 -5.73
C GLN A 219 -13.66 -23.93 -6.26
N GLN A 220 -12.53 -24.67 -6.24
CA GLN A 220 -12.47 -25.99 -6.88
C GLN A 220 -12.54 -27.19 -5.90
N GLY A 221 -12.14 -27.03 -4.64
CA GLY A 221 -12.40 -27.97 -3.55
C GLY A 221 -11.93 -29.42 -3.78
N TRP A 222 -10.93 -29.64 -4.63
CA TRP A 222 -10.36 -30.97 -4.87
C TRP A 222 -9.09 -31.17 -4.04
N ARG A 223 -8.85 -32.43 -3.63
CA ARG A 223 -7.67 -32.84 -2.87
C ARG A 223 -7.19 -34.21 -3.34
N HIS A 224 -5.90 -34.31 -3.67
CA HIS A 224 -5.22 -35.55 -4.02
C HIS A 224 -4.34 -36.02 -2.85
N THR A 225 -3.82 -37.25 -2.92
CA THR A 225 -2.81 -37.74 -1.97
C THR A 225 -1.59 -36.81 -2.02
N SER A 226 -1.11 -36.36 -0.87
CA SER A 226 0.06 -35.46 -0.82
C SER A 226 1.35 -36.22 -1.14
N LEU A 227 2.43 -35.50 -1.48
CA LEU A 227 3.73 -36.15 -1.70
C LEU A 227 4.25 -36.77 -0.39
N ALA A 228 4.01 -36.13 0.77
CA ALA A 228 4.34 -36.70 2.08
C ALA A 228 3.70 -38.08 2.28
N GLU A 229 2.39 -38.21 2.04
CA GLU A 229 1.66 -39.48 2.19
C GLU A 229 2.19 -40.57 1.25
N HIS A 230 2.58 -40.20 0.02
CA HIS A 230 3.21 -41.12 -0.92
C HIS A 230 4.58 -41.60 -0.41
N LEU A 231 5.45 -40.69 0.02
CA LEU A 231 6.81 -41.02 0.49
C LEU A 231 6.78 -41.88 1.75
N GLN A 232 5.81 -41.67 2.64
CA GLN A 232 5.59 -42.49 3.82
C GLN A 232 5.13 -43.92 3.47
N SER A 233 4.30 -44.06 2.43
CA SER A 233 3.84 -45.37 1.96
C SER A 233 4.84 -46.10 1.05
N HIS A 234 5.82 -45.37 0.49
CA HIS A 234 6.87 -45.89 -0.40
C HIS A 234 8.27 -45.40 0.02
N PRO A 235 8.87 -45.93 1.11
CA PRO A 235 10.14 -45.44 1.65
C PRO A 235 11.33 -45.49 0.67
N GLU A 236 11.30 -46.38 -0.33
CA GLU A 236 12.30 -46.42 -1.40
C GLU A 236 12.32 -45.16 -2.26
N ASP A 237 11.15 -44.52 -2.44
CA ASP A 237 11.04 -43.27 -3.18
C ASP A 237 11.43 -42.08 -2.31
N TYR A 238 11.37 -42.18 -0.97
CA TYR A 238 11.92 -41.17 -0.07
C TYR A 238 13.44 -41.05 -0.17
N HIS A 239 14.16 -42.19 -0.18
CA HIS A 239 15.61 -42.17 -0.41
C HIS A 239 15.95 -41.60 -1.78
N TRP A 240 15.19 -41.98 -2.81
CA TRP A 240 15.38 -41.43 -4.14
C TRP A 240 15.08 -39.92 -4.20
N PHE A 241 14.04 -39.45 -3.51
CA PHE A 241 13.68 -38.03 -3.40
C PHE A 241 14.82 -37.21 -2.80
N LYS A 242 15.42 -37.66 -1.68
CA LYS A 242 16.57 -36.96 -1.07
C LYS A 242 17.75 -36.85 -2.03
N ASP A 243 18.10 -37.96 -2.70
CA ASP A 243 19.17 -37.99 -3.71
C ASP A 243 18.85 -37.08 -4.92
N ALA A 244 17.59 -37.05 -5.35
CA ALA A 244 17.14 -36.24 -6.47
C ALA A 244 17.13 -34.75 -6.14
N LEU A 245 16.68 -34.37 -4.94
CA LEU A 245 16.72 -32.98 -4.45
C LEU A 245 18.16 -32.49 -4.31
N ALA A 246 19.04 -33.32 -3.74
CA ALA A 246 20.47 -33.01 -3.65
C ALA A 246 21.10 -32.79 -5.03
N ARG A 247 20.86 -33.69 -6.00
CA ARG A 247 21.33 -33.51 -7.38
C ARG A 247 20.77 -32.24 -8.01
N ARG A 248 19.48 -31.93 -7.76
CA ARG A 248 18.82 -30.74 -8.28
C ARG A 248 19.50 -29.48 -7.75
N LEU A 249 19.60 -29.30 -6.43
CA LEU A 249 20.13 -28.07 -5.82
C LEU A 249 21.64 -27.87 -6.08
N LEU A 250 22.42 -28.96 -6.15
CA LEU A 250 23.83 -28.88 -6.54
C LEU A 250 24.02 -28.54 -8.03
N SER A 251 23.02 -28.81 -8.87
CA SER A 251 23.08 -28.49 -10.30
C SER A 251 22.51 -27.11 -10.63
N GLN A 252 21.46 -26.69 -9.93
CA GLN A 252 20.78 -25.42 -10.11
C GLN A 252 20.17 -24.98 -8.77
N PRO A 253 20.56 -23.79 -8.25
CA PRO A 253 19.97 -23.21 -7.05
C PRO A 253 18.45 -23.04 -7.18
N LYS A 254 17.74 -23.01 -6.05
CA LYS A 254 16.32 -22.60 -6.01
C LYS A 254 16.23 -21.10 -6.35
N MET A 255 15.36 -20.73 -7.28
CA MET A 255 15.10 -19.33 -7.57
C MET A 255 14.21 -18.73 -6.47
N LEU A 256 14.51 -17.51 -6.05
CA LEU A 256 13.72 -16.75 -5.08
C LEU A 256 12.58 -15.97 -5.74
N GLU A 257 11.61 -15.53 -4.93
CA GLU A 257 10.46 -14.76 -5.39
C GLU A 257 10.85 -13.37 -5.84
N SER A 258 11.65 -12.66 -5.06
CA SER A 258 12.13 -11.33 -5.42
C SER A 258 13.53 -11.05 -4.88
N HIS A 259 14.15 -9.97 -5.36
CA HIS A 259 15.42 -9.46 -4.85
C HIS A 259 15.33 -8.87 -3.43
N HIS A 260 14.14 -8.71 -2.86
CA HIS A 260 13.95 -8.24 -1.48
C HIS A 260 14.16 -9.32 -0.42
N GLN A 261 14.27 -10.60 -0.82
CA GLN A 261 14.55 -11.70 0.10
C GLN A 261 16.06 -11.83 0.35
N ASP A 262 16.46 -11.91 1.62
CA ASP A 262 17.88 -12.13 1.98
C ASP A 262 18.29 -13.57 1.65
N LEU A 263 19.39 -13.71 0.90
CA LEU A 263 19.97 -15.01 0.53
C LEU A 263 20.46 -15.79 1.76
N GLU A 264 20.90 -15.11 2.82
CA GLU A 264 21.47 -15.73 4.02
C GLU A 264 20.40 -16.37 4.91
N ASP A 265 19.18 -15.83 4.90
CA ASP A 265 18.05 -16.30 5.71
C ASP A 265 17.25 -17.43 5.04
N CYS A 266 17.51 -17.71 3.76
CA CYS A 266 16.75 -18.69 2.98
C CYS A 266 17.23 -20.14 3.18
N ASN A 267 16.29 -21.06 3.41
CA ASN A 267 16.58 -22.50 3.44
C ASN A 267 15.81 -23.27 2.35
N PRO A 268 16.42 -23.49 1.16
CA PRO A 268 15.71 -24.05 0.02
C PRO A 268 15.25 -25.49 0.25
N VAL A 269 15.93 -26.28 1.10
CA VAL A 269 15.50 -27.66 1.39
C VAL A 269 14.28 -27.65 2.30
N LEU A 270 14.26 -26.79 3.32
CA LEU A 270 13.11 -26.64 4.20
C LEU A 270 11.87 -26.20 3.41
N ASP A 271 12.01 -25.29 2.45
CA ASP A 271 10.90 -24.84 1.59
C ASP A 271 10.26 -25.99 0.79
N PHE A 272 11.07 -26.96 0.31
CA PHE A 272 10.52 -28.17 -0.32
C PHE A 272 9.77 -29.04 0.68
N PHE A 273 10.29 -29.19 1.90
CA PHE A 273 9.68 -30.02 2.92
C PHE A 273 8.37 -29.45 3.45
N ILE A 274 8.27 -28.13 3.61
CA ILE A 274 7.05 -27.45 4.05
C ILE A 274 5.89 -27.72 3.09
N THR A 275 6.16 -27.77 1.79
CA THR A 275 5.14 -28.00 0.75
C THR A 275 4.84 -29.49 0.50
N LEU A 276 5.34 -30.43 1.31
CA LEU A 276 5.09 -31.88 1.09
C LEU A 276 3.69 -32.31 1.53
N GLN A 277 3.09 -31.57 2.46
CA GLN A 277 1.79 -31.85 3.06
C GLN A 277 0.98 -30.55 3.25
N PRO A 278 -0.37 -30.62 3.34
CA PRO A 278 -1.20 -29.45 3.55
C PRO A 278 -0.75 -28.65 4.77
N CYS A 279 -0.56 -27.35 4.59
CA CYS A 279 0.00 -26.45 5.59
C CYS A 279 -0.92 -25.28 5.95
N GLY A 280 -2.23 -25.35 5.64
CA GLY A 280 -3.25 -24.36 6.03
C GLY A 280 -2.87 -22.89 5.79
N ASP A 281 -3.47 -21.97 6.55
CA ASP A 281 -3.13 -20.53 6.56
C ASP A 281 -1.74 -20.24 7.20
N TYR A 282 -1.01 -21.27 7.66
CA TYR A 282 0.25 -21.14 8.39
C TYR A 282 1.43 -20.59 7.56
N LEU A 283 1.27 -20.48 6.23
CA LEU A 283 2.28 -19.89 5.35
C LEU A 283 2.31 -18.35 5.39
N TRP A 284 1.21 -17.72 5.82
CA TRP A 284 1.01 -16.27 5.66
C TRP A 284 0.99 -15.49 6.98
N ASP A 285 1.03 -16.18 8.13
CA ASP A 285 0.99 -15.54 9.44
C ASP A 285 2.20 -15.94 10.31
N ASP A 286 3.16 -15.01 10.44
CA ASP A 286 4.35 -15.12 11.29
C ASP A 286 4.03 -15.36 12.78
N ASP A 287 2.80 -15.07 13.22
CA ASP A 287 2.35 -15.21 14.61
C ASP A 287 1.69 -16.59 14.91
N PHE A 288 1.47 -17.48 13.91
CA PHE A 288 0.89 -18.82 14.11
C PHE A 288 1.91 -19.97 14.08
N ASP A 289 1.47 -21.13 14.57
CA ASP A 289 2.18 -22.38 14.94
C ASP A 289 3.04 -23.07 13.84
N ARG A 290 3.84 -22.33 13.05
CA ARG A 290 4.82 -22.86 12.09
C ARG A 290 5.75 -23.88 12.74
N ASP A 291 6.18 -23.62 13.98
CA ASP A 291 7.02 -24.56 14.75
C ASP A 291 6.31 -25.89 15.01
N ALA A 292 5.01 -25.87 15.34
CA ALA A 292 4.25 -27.09 15.60
C ALA A 292 4.10 -27.91 14.32
N PHE A 293 3.92 -27.25 13.17
CA PHE A 293 3.93 -27.92 11.86
C PHE A 293 5.30 -28.54 11.53
N LEU A 294 6.39 -27.79 11.73
CA LEU A 294 7.76 -28.24 11.51
C LEU A 294 8.19 -29.38 12.46
N GLY A 295 7.63 -29.40 13.67
CA GLY A 295 7.89 -30.43 14.70
C GLY A 295 7.13 -31.75 14.50
N GLN A 296 6.28 -31.88 13.47
CA GLN A 296 5.51 -33.10 13.23
C GLN A 296 6.43 -34.29 12.87
N PRO A 297 6.10 -35.52 13.31
CA PRO A 297 6.81 -36.73 12.88
C PRO A 297 6.71 -36.93 11.36
N PHE A 298 7.84 -37.11 10.70
CA PHE A 298 7.94 -37.40 9.28
C PHE A 298 9.07 -38.40 9.01
N MET A 299 8.73 -39.55 8.43
CA MET A 299 9.66 -40.67 8.20
C MET A 299 10.32 -41.18 9.48
N GLU A 300 11.63 -40.99 9.67
CA GLU A 300 12.38 -41.51 10.82
C GLU A 300 12.53 -40.49 11.96
N ASP A 301 12.28 -39.21 11.70
CA ASP A 301 12.44 -38.11 12.66
C ASP A 301 11.32 -37.05 12.51
N ARG A 302 11.58 -35.80 12.89
CA ARG A 302 10.72 -34.63 12.66
C ARG A 302 10.93 -34.07 11.26
N LEU A 303 9.90 -33.41 10.72
CA LEU A 303 9.94 -32.79 9.39
C LEU A 303 11.09 -31.78 9.25
N GLU A 304 11.29 -30.90 10.23
CA GLU A 304 12.41 -29.96 10.25
C GLU A 304 13.77 -30.66 10.27
N ASP A 305 13.93 -31.70 11.08
CA ASP A 305 15.21 -32.41 11.24
C ASP A 305 15.66 -33.11 9.96
N GLU A 306 14.74 -33.83 9.31
CA GLU A 306 15.01 -34.47 8.03
C GLU A 306 15.40 -33.45 6.96
N ALA A 307 14.75 -32.28 6.95
CA ALA A 307 15.06 -31.19 6.02
C ALA A 307 16.44 -30.57 6.30
N MET A 308 16.74 -30.27 7.56
CA MET A 308 17.98 -29.61 7.98
C MET A 308 19.21 -30.52 7.84
N ASP A 309 19.10 -31.80 8.17
CA ASP A 309 20.18 -32.78 7.97
C ASP A 309 20.50 -32.93 6.47
N LEU A 310 19.47 -32.94 5.61
CA LEU A 310 19.65 -32.96 4.17
C LEU A 310 20.26 -31.65 3.66
N HIS A 311 19.78 -30.50 4.14
CA HIS A 311 20.37 -29.20 3.82
C HIS A 311 21.86 -29.17 4.13
N GLN A 312 22.26 -29.57 5.34
CA GLN A 312 23.66 -29.57 5.76
C GLN A 312 24.50 -30.51 4.88
N ALA A 313 23.98 -31.70 4.55
CA ALA A 313 24.65 -32.64 3.67
C ALA A 313 24.85 -32.09 2.25
N ILE A 314 23.88 -31.33 1.73
CA ILE A 314 23.96 -30.67 0.42
C ILE A 314 24.93 -29.48 0.47
N ALA A 315 24.79 -28.61 1.46
CA ALA A 315 25.63 -27.41 1.65
C ALA A 315 27.12 -27.78 1.78
N ALA A 316 27.44 -28.89 2.46
CA ALA A 316 28.81 -29.39 2.57
C ALA A 316 29.43 -29.83 1.22
N GLN A 317 28.60 -30.10 0.21
CA GLN A 317 29.02 -30.49 -1.14
C GLN A 317 28.92 -29.34 -2.15
N ALA A 318 28.25 -28.24 -1.79
CA ALA A 318 27.97 -27.13 -2.68
C ALA A 318 29.24 -26.29 -2.93
N GLN A 319 29.37 -25.77 -4.15
CA GLN A 319 30.45 -24.85 -4.54
C GLN A 319 30.01 -23.37 -4.53
N GLY A 320 28.73 -23.11 -4.26
CA GLY A 320 28.09 -21.80 -4.27
C GLY A 320 26.75 -21.85 -3.51
N PRO A 321 25.98 -20.74 -3.50
CA PRO A 321 24.72 -20.67 -2.79
C PRO A 321 23.69 -21.65 -3.36
N LEU A 322 22.81 -22.15 -2.49
CA LEU A 322 21.72 -23.07 -2.86
C LEU A 322 20.44 -22.32 -3.31
N VAL A 323 20.45 -20.99 -3.21
CA VAL A 323 19.41 -20.09 -3.71
C VAL A 323 20.01 -19.04 -4.65
N CYS A 324 19.20 -18.47 -5.53
CA CYS A 324 19.60 -17.36 -6.40
C CYS A 324 18.43 -16.45 -6.78
N TYR A 325 18.71 -15.19 -7.08
CA TYR A 325 17.77 -14.33 -7.81
C TYR A 325 17.67 -14.74 -9.27
N SER A 326 16.57 -14.34 -9.92
CA SER A 326 16.48 -14.41 -11.37
C SER A 326 17.52 -13.49 -12.03
N HIS A 327 17.78 -13.69 -13.33
CA HIS A 327 18.71 -12.81 -14.04
C HIS A 327 18.20 -11.36 -14.06
N ARG A 328 16.90 -11.16 -14.28
CA ARG A 328 16.29 -9.83 -14.32
C ARG A 328 16.26 -9.17 -12.94
N ASP A 329 15.98 -9.92 -11.88
CA ASP A 329 16.04 -9.42 -10.51
C ASP A 329 17.47 -9.02 -10.11
N GLY A 330 18.47 -9.84 -10.45
CA GLY A 330 19.88 -9.48 -10.23
C GLY A 330 20.31 -8.24 -11.01
N GLN A 331 19.75 -8.02 -12.21
CA GLN A 331 19.96 -6.78 -12.97
C GLN A 331 19.24 -5.58 -12.35
N ARG A 332 18.01 -5.76 -11.87
CA ARG A 332 17.24 -4.71 -11.18
C ARG A 332 17.94 -4.26 -9.92
N LEU A 333 18.40 -5.18 -9.08
CA LEU A 333 19.18 -4.86 -7.89
C LEU A 333 20.44 -4.06 -8.25
N ALA A 334 21.18 -4.48 -9.28
CA ALA A 334 22.36 -3.73 -9.73
C ALA A 334 22.02 -2.36 -10.33
N ASP A 335 20.90 -2.22 -11.03
CA ASP A 335 20.42 -0.96 -11.59
C ASP A 335 19.88 -0.03 -10.47
N GLU A 336 19.23 -0.57 -9.43
CA GLU A 336 18.76 0.15 -8.23
C GLU A 336 19.95 0.64 -7.39
N GLU A 337 20.91 -0.24 -7.08
CA GLU A 337 22.18 0.13 -6.43
C GLU A 337 22.93 1.22 -7.22
N ALA A 338 22.89 1.16 -8.56
CA ALA A 338 23.51 2.17 -9.40
C ALA A 338 22.71 3.48 -9.49
N ARG A 339 21.38 3.45 -9.31
CA ARG A 339 20.52 4.66 -9.28
C ARG A 339 20.71 5.44 -7.98
N ASP A 340 21.04 4.77 -6.89
CA ASP A 340 21.37 5.40 -5.61
C ASP A 340 22.72 6.18 -5.67
N ASP A 341 23.54 5.97 -6.70
CA ASP A 341 24.76 6.76 -6.91
C ASP A 341 24.46 8.19 -7.39
N PRO A 342 24.92 9.24 -6.68
CA PRO A 342 24.70 10.63 -7.07
C PRO A 342 25.16 10.95 -8.50
N GLY A 343 24.21 11.32 -9.36
CA GLY A 343 24.45 11.69 -10.75
C GLY A 343 24.49 10.54 -11.77
N HIS A 344 23.88 9.40 -11.44
CA HIS A 344 23.66 8.28 -12.36
C HIS A 344 23.15 8.72 -13.76
N ASP A 345 22.10 9.52 -13.82
CA ASP A 345 21.52 9.97 -15.10
C ASP A 345 22.49 10.80 -15.93
N LEU A 346 23.32 11.60 -15.28
CA LEU A 346 24.37 12.36 -15.96
C LEU A 346 25.39 11.41 -16.60
N VAL A 347 25.69 10.29 -15.94
CA VAL A 347 26.54 9.22 -16.52
C VAL A 347 25.86 8.62 -17.75
N LEU A 348 24.56 8.32 -17.69
CA LEU A 348 23.81 7.78 -18.83
C LEU A 348 23.84 8.73 -20.05
N VAL A 349 23.53 10.01 -19.81
CA VAL A 349 23.57 11.06 -20.85
C VAL A 349 25.00 11.27 -21.37
N HIS A 350 26.00 11.27 -20.49
CA HIS A 350 27.40 11.38 -20.88
C HIS A 350 27.83 10.20 -21.78
N GLN A 351 27.44 8.97 -21.45
CA GLN A 351 27.72 7.79 -22.27
C GLN A 351 27.07 7.89 -23.65
N LEU A 352 25.81 8.36 -23.72
CA LEU A 352 25.13 8.63 -24.98
C LEU A 352 25.92 9.65 -25.82
N ILE A 353 26.27 10.80 -25.25
CA ILE A 353 27.01 11.86 -25.96
C ILE A 353 28.38 11.36 -26.40
N ALA A 354 29.10 10.64 -25.53
CA ALA A 354 30.41 10.07 -25.83
C ALA A 354 30.38 9.02 -26.96
N SER A 355 29.23 8.37 -27.18
CA SER A 355 29.04 7.40 -28.27
C SER A 355 28.94 8.05 -29.66
N LEU A 356 28.75 9.37 -29.72
CA LEU A 356 28.66 10.14 -30.97
C LEU A 356 30.06 10.41 -31.55
N ALA A 357 30.13 10.63 -32.86
CA ALA A 357 31.40 10.87 -33.57
C ALA A 357 32.19 12.08 -33.04
N THR A 358 31.49 13.13 -32.56
CA THR A 358 32.06 14.36 -31.99
C THR A 358 31.82 14.47 -30.48
N GLY A 359 31.56 13.34 -29.81
CA GLY A 359 31.10 13.27 -28.41
C GLY A 359 31.96 14.03 -27.42
N GLN A 360 33.29 13.93 -27.50
CA GLN A 360 34.19 14.66 -26.60
C GLN A 360 34.06 16.19 -26.73
N ALA A 361 33.87 16.69 -27.95
CA ALA A 361 33.72 18.13 -28.19
C ALA A 361 32.33 18.63 -27.78
N LEU A 362 31.29 17.81 -27.98
CA LEU A 362 29.94 18.07 -27.48
C LEU A 362 29.88 18.07 -25.95
N TRP A 363 30.62 17.19 -25.29
CA TRP A 363 30.72 17.21 -23.83
C TRP A 363 31.44 18.46 -23.31
N GLN A 364 32.50 18.91 -23.99
CA GLN A 364 33.15 20.17 -23.64
C GLN A 364 32.17 21.36 -23.76
N TYR A 365 31.30 21.34 -24.78
CA TYR A 365 30.20 22.32 -24.90
C TYR A 365 29.28 22.27 -23.69
N VAL A 366 28.86 21.10 -23.21
CA VAL A 366 28.07 20.99 -21.96
C VAL A 366 28.82 21.65 -20.80
N VAL A 367 30.08 21.30 -20.57
CA VAL A 367 30.89 21.77 -19.44
C VAL A 367 30.99 23.29 -19.36
N ASP A 368 31.44 23.95 -20.43
CA ASP A 368 31.80 25.38 -20.39
C ASP A 368 31.20 26.24 -21.53
N GLY A 369 30.43 25.64 -22.45
CA GLY A 369 29.84 26.33 -23.59
C GLY A 369 30.79 26.56 -24.77
N SER A 370 32.02 26.04 -24.71
CA SER A 370 32.97 26.11 -25.82
C SER A 370 32.59 25.13 -26.95
N GLN A 371 33.20 25.27 -28.13
CA GLN A 371 32.90 24.45 -29.32
C GLN A 371 31.44 24.49 -29.85
N PRO A 372 30.69 25.63 -29.81
CA PRO A 372 29.29 25.67 -30.23
C PRO A 372 29.08 25.29 -31.70
N GLN A 373 30.11 25.39 -32.55
CA GLN A 373 30.03 24.95 -33.95
C GLN A 373 29.74 23.45 -34.10
N GLN A 374 30.10 22.62 -33.11
CA GLN A 374 29.82 21.18 -33.15
C GLN A 374 28.32 20.88 -32.99
N LEU A 375 27.59 21.74 -32.28
CA LEU A 375 26.14 21.64 -32.15
C LEU A 375 25.45 21.94 -33.49
N THR A 376 25.97 22.89 -34.28
CA THR A 376 25.40 23.24 -35.59
C THR A 376 25.65 22.19 -36.66
N GLU A 377 26.69 21.37 -36.50
CA GLU A 377 27.05 20.27 -37.40
C GLU A 377 26.36 18.95 -37.02
N LEU A 378 25.65 18.90 -35.89
CA LEU A 378 24.99 17.71 -35.40
C LEU A 378 23.70 17.43 -36.18
N GLU A 379 23.66 16.29 -36.87
CA GLU A 379 22.49 15.82 -37.60
C GLU A 379 21.57 14.96 -36.71
N ALA A 380 20.27 14.97 -37.04
CA ALA A 380 19.31 14.10 -36.39
C ALA A 380 19.62 12.62 -36.68
N LEU A 381 19.37 11.75 -35.70
CA LEU A 381 19.57 10.31 -35.83
C LEU A 381 18.43 9.55 -35.14
N ASP A 382 18.24 8.28 -35.52
CA ASP A 382 17.31 7.38 -34.80
C ASP A 382 17.89 7.05 -33.42
N LEU A 383 17.43 7.80 -32.41
CA LEU A 383 18.04 7.80 -31.09
C LEU A 383 17.75 6.49 -30.35
N PHE A 384 16.60 5.87 -30.61
CA PHE A 384 16.24 4.58 -30.04
C PHE A 384 17.15 3.47 -30.58
N ALA A 385 17.30 3.37 -31.91
CA ALA A 385 18.15 2.36 -32.53
C ALA A 385 19.65 2.58 -32.22
N HIS A 386 20.10 3.84 -32.19
CA HIS A 386 21.48 4.18 -31.84
C HIS A 386 21.80 3.79 -30.40
N SER A 387 20.94 4.15 -29.45
CA SER A 387 21.14 3.82 -28.03
C SER A 387 21.19 2.31 -27.81
N LYS A 388 20.30 1.55 -28.46
CA LYS A 388 20.32 0.08 -28.40
C LYS A 388 21.66 -0.53 -28.80
N GLY A 389 22.32 0.04 -29.81
CA GLY A 389 23.59 -0.47 -30.34
C GLY A 389 24.85 0.11 -29.69
N LYS A 390 24.79 1.33 -29.14
CA LYS A 390 25.97 2.13 -28.76
C LYS A 390 25.93 2.72 -27.35
N ALA A 391 24.76 2.82 -26.72
CA ALA A 391 24.57 3.33 -25.35
C ALA A 391 23.52 2.49 -24.60
N PRO A 392 23.82 1.21 -24.28
CA PRO A 392 22.83 0.25 -23.81
C PRO A 392 22.20 0.59 -22.45
N ALA A 393 22.92 1.32 -21.57
CA ALA A 393 22.37 1.78 -20.30
C ALA A 393 21.31 2.87 -20.52
N PHE A 394 21.59 3.85 -21.38
CA PHE A 394 20.61 4.87 -21.78
C PHE A 394 19.41 4.24 -22.53
N TYR A 395 19.64 3.20 -23.34
CA TYR A 395 18.55 2.44 -23.98
C TYR A 395 17.62 1.76 -22.97
N ARG A 396 18.14 1.21 -21.87
CA ARG A 396 17.29 0.61 -20.83
C ARG A 396 16.42 1.67 -20.14
N ALA A 397 17.02 2.79 -19.77
CA ALA A 397 16.27 3.94 -19.25
C ALA A 397 15.19 4.40 -20.25
N LEU A 398 15.53 4.54 -21.54
CA LEU A 398 14.57 4.85 -22.60
C LEU A 398 13.38 3.86 -22.64
N THR A 399 13.63 2.56 -22.54
CA THR A 399 12.56 1.55 -22.62
C THR A 399 11.62 1.55 -21.42
N ASP A 400 12.09 2.01 -20.25
CA ASP A 400 11.26 2.16 -19.06
C ASP A 400 10.21 3.27 -19.25
N TYR A 401 10.58 4.37 -19.92
CA TYR A 401 9.68 5.49 -20.20
C TYR A 401 8.88 5.36 -21.49
N LEU A 402 9.30 4.53 -22.45
CA LEU A 402 8.69 4.42 -23.77
C LEU A 402 7.98 3.07 -23.98
N PRO A 403 6.86 2.82 -23.30
CA PRO A 403 6.30 1.48 -23.27
C PRO A 403 5.84 1.01 -24.66
N TYR A 404 5.35 1.95 -25.48
CA TYR A 404 4.84 1.69 -26.82
C TYR A 404 5.57 2.49 -27.92
N GLY A 405 6.51 3.35 -27.53
CA GLY A 405 7.20 4.26 -28.45
C GLY A 405 8.63 3.85 -28.81
N ASP A 406 9.05 4.04 -30.04
CA ASP A 406 10.39 3.63 -30.52
C ASP A 406 11.03 4.62 -31.49
N ASN A 407 10.47 5.83 -31.57
CA ASN A 407 10.96 6.88 -32.45
C ASN A 407 11.22 8.19 -31.68
N ASN A 408 11.89 9.12 -32.35
CA ASN A 408 12.26 10.42 -31.75
C ASN A 408 11.06 11.27 -31.32
N SER A 409 9.87 11.09 -31.92
CA SER A 409 8.68 11.82 -31.47
C SER A 409 8.20 11.31 -30.11
N ASP A 410 8.22 9.99 -29.92
CA ASP A 410 7.86 9.39 -28.64
C ASP A 410 8.89 9.77 -27.57
N ILE A 411 10.19 9.72 -27.91
CA ILE A 411 11.26 10.19 -27.02
C ILE A 411 11.05 11.65 -26.63
N ASN A 412 10.68 12.52 -27.58
CA ASN A 412 10.39 13.93 -27.29
C ASN A 412 9.22 14.11 -26.31
N ASN A 413 8.20 13.25 -26.39
CA ASN A 413 7.06 13.28 -25.48
C ASN A 413 7.45 12.91 -24.05
N GLU A 414 8.34 11.92 -23.89
CA GLU A 414 8.76 11.40 -22.59
C GLU A 414 10.03 12.07 -22.03
N LEU A 415 10.72 12.88 -22.85
CA LEU A 415 11.97 13.54 -22.50
C LEU A 415 11.93 14.29 -21.14
N PRO A 416 10.84 15.00 -20.79
CA PRO A 416 10.78 15.71 -19.51
C PRO A 416 10.79 14.78 -18.30
N PHE A 417 10.22 13.58 -18.42
CA PHE A 417 10.22 12.58 -17.36
C PHE A 417 11.57 11.86 -17.28
N MET A 418 12.14 11.53 -18.44
CA MET A 418 13.48 10.93 -18.53
C MET A 418 14.59 11.79 -17.93
N LEU A 419 14.46 13.12 -17.98
CA LEU A 419 15.45 14.04 -17.43
C LEU A 419 15.10 14.49 -16.00
N GLY A 420 14.04 13.96 -15.40
CA GLY A 420 13.56 14.35 -14.07
C GLY A 420 14.63 14.27 -12.98
N ASP A 421 15.25 13.11 -12.82
CA ASP A 421 16.22 12.89 -11.75
C ASP A 421 17.55 13.61 -12.04
N LEU A 422 17.97 13.67 -13.31
CA LEU A 422 19.07 14.54 -13.74
C LEU A 422 18.86 16.01 -13.33
N GLU A 423 17.65 16.53 -13.52
CA GLU A 423 17.33 17.90 -13.16
C GLU A 423 17.42 18.13 -11.65
N MET A 424 16.86 17.22 -10.84
CA MET A 424 16.95 17.28 -9.37
C MET A 424 18.41 17.25 -8.91
N ALA A 425 19.20 16.31 -9.43
CA ALA A 425 20.61 16.17 -9.08
C ALA A 425 21.44 17.43 -9.41
N LEU A 426 21.14 18.10 -10.53
CA LEU A 426 21.87 19.30 -10.94
C LEU A 426 21.39 20.58 -10.25
N LEU A 427 20.09 20.71 -9.94
CA LEU A 427 19.50 21.97 -9.50
C LEU A 427 19.13 22.03 -8.02
N GLU A 428 18.83 20.89 -7.38
CA GLU A 428 18.33 20.83 -6.01
C GLU A 428 19.33 20.16 -5.06
N ASP A 429 19.70 18.90 -5.33
CA ASP A 429 20.51 18.09 -4.39
C ASP A 429 21.99 18.47 -4.39
N GLY A 430 22.45 19.11 -5.46
CA GLY A 430 23.84 19.51 -5.64
C GLY A 430 24.73 18.35 -6.10
N TYR A 431 25.07 18.34 -7.39
CA TYR A 431 26.00 17.33 -7.95
C TYR A 431 27.46 17.53 -7.48
N GLU A 432 28.02 16.52 -6.80
CA GLU A 432 29.42 16.47 -6.32
C GLU A 432 30.36 15.57 -7.17
N GLY A 433 29.88 14.96 -8.25
CA GLY A 433 30.69 14.01 -9.03
C GLY A 433 31.72 14.64 -9.98
N GLU A 434 32.58 13.80 -10.57
CA GLU A 434 33.74 14.23 -11.36
C GLU A 434 33.43 14.66 -12.82
N LEU A 435 32.23 14.35 -13.35
CA LEU A 435 31.94 14.58 -14.78
C LEU A 435 31.76 16.05 -15.16
N LEU A 436 31.34 16.87 -14.20
CA LEU A 436 31.18 18.31 -14.35
C LEU A 436 31.97 19.02 -13.24
N PRO A 437 32.63 20.14 -13.55
CA PRO A 437 33.31 20.92 -12.51
C PRO A 437 32.29 21.44 -11.46
N PRO A 438 32.72 21.72 -10.22
CA PRO A 438 31.88 22.39 -9.24
C PRO A 438 31.35 23.72 -9.80
N GLY A 439 30.08 24.02 -9.54
CA GLY A 439 29.42 25.22 -10.05
C GLY A 439 28.19 25.60 -9.24
N SER A 440 27.77 26.85 -9.39
CA SER A 440 26.53 27.39 -8.85
C SER A 440 25.29 26.79 -9.53
N THR A 441 24.11 26.88 -8.89
CA THR A 441 22.82 26.46 -9.48
C THR A 441 22.57 27.10 -10.85
N GLN A 442 23.00 28.35 -11.03
CA GLN A 442 22.89 29.03 -12.33
C GLN A 442 23.78 28.36 -13.40
N GLU A 443 25.02 27.99 -13.05
CA GLU A 443 25.91 27.27 -13.96
C GLU A 443 25.38 25.86 -14.28
N ARG A 444 24.83 25.16 -13.28
CA ARG A 444 24.16 23.86 -13.45
C ARG A 444 22.95 23.96 -14.38
N GLY A 445 22.12 24.99 -14.22
CA GLY A 445 21.01 25.28 -15.12
C GLY A 445 21.46 25.53 -16.56
N GLN A 446 22.60 26.21 -16.77
CA GLN A 446 23.15 26.35 -18.12
C GLN A 446 23.69 25.03 -18.69
N GLN A 447 24.29 24.16 -17.87
CA GLN A 447 24.75 22.84 -18.30
C GLN A 447 23.59 21.94 -18.72
N LEU A 448 22.48 21.95 -17.96
CA LEU A 448 21.25 21.26 -18.32
C LEU A 448 20.68 21.74 -19.66
N LEU A 449 20.60 23.07 -19.87
CA LEU A 449 20.13 23.62 -21.15
C LEU A 449 21.02 23.18 -22.32
N ARG A 450 22.34 23.07 -22.13
CA ARG A 450 23.25 22.60 -23.19
C ARG A 450 23.13 21.10 -23.48
N ILE A 451 22.80 20.29 -22.47
CA ILE A 451 22.42 18.88 -22.69
C ILE A 451 21.16 18.83 -23.55
N LEU A 452 20.16 19.64 -23.22
CA LEU A 452 18.92 19.71 -23.98
C LEU A 452 19.11 20.22 -25.40
N ASP A 453 20.02 21.18 -25.63
CA ASP A 453 20.42 21.64 -26.96
C ASP A 453 20.89 20.46 -27.84
N ILE A 454 21.73 19.57 -27.28
CA ILE A 454 22.21 18.37 -27.98
C ILE A 454 21.06 17.42 -28.27
N LEU A 455 20.22 17.11 -27.26
CA LEU A 455 19.10 16.19 -27.41
C LEU A 455 18.08 16.68 -28.45
N TYR A 456 17.70 17.95 -28.42
CA TYR A 456 16.80 18.56 -29.42
C TYR A 456 17.33 18.39 -30.86
N ARG A 457 18.65 18.58 -31.06
CA ARG A 457 19.30 18.38 -32.36
C ARG A 457 19.29 16.92 -32.81
N LEU A 458 19.58 15.99 -31.90
CA LEU A 458 19.54 14.55 -32.17
C LEU A 458 18.13 14.06 -32.53
N LEU A 459 17.11 14.58 -31.83
CA LEU A 459 15.71 14.23 -32.07
C LEU A 459 15.22 14.73 -33.44
N GLY A 460 15.66 15.92 -33.86
CA GLY A 460 15.31 16.48 -35.18
C GLY A 460 13.85 16.93 -35.32
N VAL A 461 13.13 17.06 -34.19
CA VAL A 461 11.72 17.47 -34.13
C VAL A 461 11.52 18.96 -34.48
N GLU A 462 10.27 19.34 -34.78
CA GLU A 462 9.91 20.73 -35.11
C GLU A 462 9.94 21.67 -33.89
N SER A 463 9.53 21.14 -32.74
CA SER A 463 9.59 21.80 -31.44
C SER A 463 9.72 20.76 -30.33
N LEU A 464 10.37 21.11 -29.23
CA LEU A 464 10.18 20.38 -27.97
C LEU A 464 8.73 20.55 -27.50
N THR A 465 8.25 19.61 -26.69
CA THR A 465 6.85 19.56 -26.25
C THR A 465 6.45 20.75 -25.39
N ASP A 466 5.15 21.03 -25.35
CA ASP A 466 4.57 22.03 -24.46
C ASP A 466 4.88 21.73 -22.99
N TYR A 467 4.96 20.45 -22.62
CA TYR A 467 5.33 20.01 -21.27
C TYR A 467 6.80 20.36 -20.94
N GLN A 468 7.73 20.10 -21.86
CA GLN A 468 9.14 20.51 -21.67
C GLN A 468 9.28 22.04 -21.58
N ARG A 469 8.47 22.79 -22.34
CA ARG A 469 8.41 24.26 -22.28
C ARG A 469 7.96 24.72 -20.91
N GLU A 470 6.86 24.18 -20.41
CA GLU A 470 6.31 24.52 -19.10
C GLU A 470 7.35 24.25 -18.00
N LYS A 471 7.98 23.08 -18.02
CA LYS A 471 9.03 22.71 -17.06
C LYS A 471 10.20 23.70 -17.02
N LEU A 472 10.73 24.12 -18.17
CA LEU A 472 11.91 24.98 -18.23
C LEU A 472 11.61 26.47 -18.01
N VAL A 473 10.44 26.93 -18.48
CA VAL A 473 10.07 28.35 -18.43
C VAL A 473 9.37 28.70 -17.13
N LEU A 474 8.53 27.80 -16.62
CA LEU A 474 7.66 28.06 -15.47
C LEU A 474 8.22 27.39 -14.22
N ASP A 475 8.39 26.07 -14.24
CA ASP A 475 8.73 25.31 -13.02
C ASP A 475 10.15 25.62 -12.56
N ARG A 476 11.11 25.64 -13.48
CA ARG A 476 12.53 25.88 -13.19
C ARG A 476 12.98 27.32 -13.45
N ALA A 477 12.19 28.10 -14.17
CA ALA A 477 12.50 29.47 -14.60
C ALA A 477 13.92 29.64 -15.19
N LEU A 478 14.43 28.63 -15.90
CA LEU A 478 15.80 28.60 -16.44
C LEU A 478 15.96 29.44 -17.71
N ILE A 479 14.86 29.63 -18.44
CA ILE A 479 14.83 30.30 -19.73
C ILE A 479 13.48 31.02 -19.90
N SER A 480 13.48 32.15 -20.62
CA SER A 480 12.23 32.85 -20.94
C SER A 480 11.43 32.11 -22.03
N LEU A 481 10.13 32.37 -22.15
CA LEU A 481 9.32 31.82 -23.26
C LEU A 481 9.89 32.24 -24.63
N GLU A 482 10.37 33.48 -24.75
CA GLU A 482 10.96 34.00 -25.99
C GLU A 482 12.24 33.22 -26.35
N ASP A 483 13.11 33.02 -25.37
CA ASP A 483 14.35 32.26 -25.56
C ASP A 483 14.08 30.76 -25.79
N PHE A 484 13.04 30.18 -25.18
CA PHE A 484 12.62 28.79 -25.43
C PHE A 484 12.17 28.62 -26.88
N VAL A 485 11.26 29.49 -27.36
CA VAL A 485 10.78 29.44 -28.75
C VAL A 485 11.96 29.66 -29.71
N GLY A 486 12.86 30.60 -29.42
CA GLY A 486 14.04 30.85 -30.23
C GLY A 486 15.06 29.71 -30.27
N ARG A 487 15.16 28.90 -29.20
CA ARG A 487 16.10 27.76 -29.11
C ARG A 487 15.51 26.43 -29.58
N TYR A 488 14.28 26.14 -29.18
CA TYR A 488 13.68 24.80 -29.24
C TYR A 488 12.40 24.73 -30.08
N SER A 489 12.09 25.77 -30.86
CA SER A 489 10.98 25.78 -31.80
C SER A 489 11.39 26.37 -33.14
N ARG A 490 10.76 25.92 -34.23
CA ARG A 490 10.91 26.52 -35.57
C ARG A 490 9.75 27.47 -35.94
N LEU A 491 8.85 27.72 -34.99
CA LEU A 491 7.68 28.59 -35.17
C LEU A 491 8.09 30.08 -35.10
N ASP A 492 7.68 30.88 -36.09
CA ASP A 492 7.89 32.33 -36.11
C ASP A 492 6.68 33.01 -35.43
N LEU A 493 6.83 33.37 -34.16
CA LEU A 493 5.78 33.97 -33.33
C LEU A 493 6.10 35.44 -33.03
N ASP A 494 5.13 36.34 -33.24
CA ASP A 494 5.24 37.74 -32.85
C ASP A 494 4.95 37.97 -31.35
N ALA A 495 5.19 39.19 -30.86
CA ALA A 495 5.03 39.53 -29.45
C ALA A 495 3.58 39.41 -28.92
N ASP A 496 2.55 39.62 -29.76
CA ASP A 496 1.14 39.45 -29.36
C ASP A 496 0.79 37.95 -29.31
N ALA A 497 1.26 37.17 -30.28
CA ALA A 497 1.12 35.72 -30.31
C ALA A 497 1.81 35.07 -29.09
N LEU A 498 3.02 35.51 -28.74
CA LEU A 498 3.74 35.05 -27.55
C LEU A 498 2.99 35.39 -26.25
N ALA A 499 2.45 36.61 -26.12
CA ALA A 499 1.67 37.00 -24.95
C ALA A 499 0.34 36.21 -24.84
N ARG A 500 -0.30 35.90 -25.97
CA ARG A 500 -1.50 35.04 -26.00
C ARG A 500 -1.20 33.59 -25.67
N GLN A 501 -0.07 33.07 -26.13
CA GLN A 501 0.38 31.71 -25.78
C GLN A 501 0.75 31.63 -24.30
N ALA A 502 1.43 32.64 -23.76
CA ALA A 502 1.68 32.76 -22.32
C ALA A 502 0.37 32.84 -21.51
N LEU A 503 -0.62 33.61 -21.98
CA LEU A 503 -1.95 33.63 -21.36
C LEU A 503 -2.60 32.24 -21.38
N ALA A 504 -2.57 31.52 -22.51
CA ALA A 504 -3.14 30.18 -22.61
C ALA A 504 -2.52 29.21 -21.61
N VAL A 505 -1.20 29.28 -21.43
CA VAL A 505 -0.45 28.49 -20.45
C VAL A 505 -0.81 28.87 -19.00
N GLN A 506 -0.91 30.16 -18.70
CA GLN A 506 -1.35 30.60 -17.36
C GLN A 506 -2.78 30.15 -17.06
N LEU A 507 -3.69 30.21 -18.05
CA LEU A 507 -5.07 29.77 -17.92
C LEU A 507 -5.20 28.25 -17.80
N SER A 508 -4.37 27.46 -18.50
CA SER A 508 -4.35 26.01 -18.31
C SER A 508 -3.90 25.66 -16.89
N GLN A 509 -2.85 26.32 -16.37
CA GLN A 509 -2.36 26.08 -15.00
C GLN A 509 -3.40 26.35 -13.91
N VAL A 510 -4.22 27.41 -14.04
CA VAL A 510 -5.23 27.70 -13.00
C VAL A 510 -6.40 26.71 -12.97
N ASP A 511 -6.61 25.90 -14.01
CA ASP A 511 -7.74 24.95 -14.13
C ASP A 511 -7.27 23.53 -14.47
N ASP A 512 -5.98 23.23 -14.35
CA ASP A 512 -5.41 21.91 -14.64
C ASP A 512 -5.91 20.88 -13.61
N GLN A 513 -6.43 19.77 -14.12
CA GLN A 513 -6.92 18.64 -13.33
C GLN A 513 -5.91 17.49 -13.24
N HIS A 514 -4.76 17.63 -13.92
CA HIS A 514 -3.76 16.58 -14.09
C HIS A 514 -2.45 16.86 -13.34
N THR A 515 -2.16 18.11 -12.98
CA THR A 515 -1.04 18.43 -12.07
C THR A 515 -1.52 18.50 -10.62
N ASN A 516 -0.65 18.15 -9.68
CA ASN A 516 -0.89 18.34 -8.23
C ASN A 516 -0.77 19.83 -7.81
N ASP A 517 -0.74 20.75 -8.77
CA ASP A 517 -0.41 22.15 -8.52
C ASP A 517 -1.61 22.87 -7.91
N MET A 518 -1.41 23.28 -6.67
CA MET A 518 -2.36 24.10 -5.94
C MET A 518 -2.31 25.55 -6.42
N PHE A 519 -3.41 26.29 -6.30
CA PHE A 519 -3.34 27.75 -6.32
C PHE A 519 -2.43 28.16 -5.16
N ASN A 520 -1.18 28.54 -5.46
CA ASN A 520 -0.12 28.81 -4.49
C ASN A 520 0.49 30.20 -4.71
N LYS A 521 1.35 30.64 -3.79
CA LYS A 521 1.97 31.97 -3.85
C LYS A 521 2.80 32.19 -5.13
N PRO A 522 3.68 31.25 -5.58
CA PRO A 522 4.43 31.41 -6.83
C PRO A 522 3.53 31.65 -8.04
N LEU A 523 2.46 30.86 -8.19
CA LEU A 523 1.50 31.04 -9.29
C LEU A 523 0.81 32.41 -9.19
N LEU A 524 0.37 32.82 -8.00
CA LEU A 524 -0.24 34.14 -7.81
C LEU A 524 0.70 35.30 -8.17
N ASP A 525 1.96 35.21 -7.77
CA ASP A 525 2.94 36.25 -8.03
C ASP A 525 3.31 36.28 -9.53
N SER A 526 3.41 35.12 -10.19
CA SER A 526 3.53 35.01 -11.65
C SER A 526 2.35 35.66 -12.37
N LEU A 527 1.11 35.34 -11.96
CA LEU A 527 -0.11 35.91 -12.55
C LEU A 527 -0.18 37.43 -12.34
N LYS A 528 0.17 37.91 -11.14
CA LYS A 528 0.25 39.35 -10.83
C LYS A 528 1.24 40.07 -11.72
N ASP A 529 2.43 39.52 -11.91
CA ASP A 529 3.45 40.11 -12.78
C ASP A 529 3.01 40.08 -14.25
N PHE A 530 2.49 38.95 -14.72
CA PHE A 530 1.98 38.78 -16.08
C PHE A 530 0.86 39.78 -16.40
N PHE A 531 -0.18 39.86 -15.57
CA PHE A 531 -1.28 40.80 -15.79
C PHE A 531 -0.90 42.25 -15.46
N GLY A 532 0.13 42.48 -14.66
CA GLY A 532 0.74 43.79 -14.49
C GLY A 532 1.37 44.31 -15.79
N ARG A 533 2.10 43.44 -16.51
CA ARG A 533 2.71 43.73 -17.82
C ARG A 533 1.69 43.75 -18.95
N HIS A 534 0.69 42.89 -18.91
CA HIS A 534 -0.31 42.69 -19.96
C HIS A 534 -1.75 42.91 -19.48
N ARG A 535 -2.03 44.08 -18.87
CA ARG A 535 -3.33 44.37 -18.22
C ARG A 535 -4.56 44.09 -19.10
N ALA A 536 -4.49 44.37 -20.40
CA ALA A 536 -5.59 44.11 -21.31
C ALA A 536 -5.98 42.61 -21.36
N LEU A 537 -5.01 41.70 -21.21
CA LEU A 537 -5.23 40.25 -21.24
C LEU A 537 -5.90 39.70 -19.98
N ALA A 538 -5.99 40.50 -18.90
CA ALA A 538 -6.75 40.13 -17.70
C ALA A 538 -8.29 40.26 -17.91
N ASP A 539 -8.73 40.80 -19.05
CA ASP A 539 -10.13 40.84 -19.43
C ASP A 539 -10.62 39.44 -19.84
N PRO A 540 -11.58 38.82 -19.10
CA PRO A 540 -12.09 37.49 -19.41
C PRO A 540 -12.63 37.34 -20.83
N ARG A 541 -13.06 38.44 -21.47
CA ARG A 541 -13.55 38.44 -22.86
C ARG A 541 -12.46 38.16 -23.89
N GLN A 542 -11.19 38.21 -23.49
CA GLN A 542 -10.03 37.91 -24.34
C GLN A 542 -9.49 36.49 -24.13
N TRP A 543 -10.05 35.74 -23.18
CA TRP A 543 -9.65 34.36 -22.89
C TRP A 543 -10.29 33.46 -23.94
N ALA A 544 -9.48 32.82 -24.77
CA ALA A 544 -9.94 31.97 -25.87
C ALA A 544 -10.33 30.57 -25.36
N LEU A 545 -11.34 30.52 -24.48
CA LEU A 545 -11.84 29.30 -23.85
C LEU A 545 -13.28 29.03 -24.31
N ASP A 546 -13.61 27.76 -24.55
CA ASP A 546 -14.97 27.34 -24.90
C ASP A 546 -15.95 27.52 -23.71
N ALA A 547 -15.44 27.32 -22.49
CA ALA A 547 -16.16 27.57 -21.24
C ALA A 547 -15.17 27.89 -20.11
N PHE A 548 -15.61 28.67 -19.13
CA PHE A 548 -14.84 28.90 -17.91
C PHE A 548 -15.04 27.75 -16.94
N GLY A 549 -13.96 27.08 -16.57
CA GLY A 549 -13.94 26.15 -15.44
C GLY A 549 -13.79 26.84 -14.08
N PRO A 550 -13.85 26.08 -12.99
CA PRO A 550 -13.81 26.62 -11.62
C PRO A 550 -12.53 27.40 -11.29
N GLY A 551 -11.37 26.95 -11.77
CA GLY A 551 -10.09 27.61 -11.57
C GLY A 551 -10.05 29.01 -12.18
N HIS A 552 -10.65 29.16 -13.36
CA HIS A 552 -10.81 30.43 -14.05
C HIS A 552 -11.66 31.44 -13.25
N TYR A 553 -12.77 30.99 -12.64
CA TYR A 553 -13.58 31.85 -11.78
C TYR A 553 -12.85 32.23 -10.48
N CYS A 554 -12.02 31.33 -9.95
CA CYS A 554 -11.14 31.62 -8.82
C CYS A 554 -10.12 32.72 -9.18
N LEU A 555 -9.49 32.63 -10.36
CA LEU A 555 -8.60 33.66 -10.88
C LEU A 555 -9.31 35.01 -11.04
N MET A 556 -10.52 35.03 -11.61
CA MET A 556 -11.30 36.27 -11.73
C MET A 556 -11.60 36.90 -10.36
N ALA A 557 -11.95 36.07 -9.36
CA ALA A 557 -12.20 36.53 -8.00
C ALA A 557 -10.94 37.15 -7.36
N PHE A 558 -9.79 36.52 -7.55
CA PHE A 558 -8.50 37.05 -7.12
C PHE A 558 -8.17 38.39 -7.79
N LEU A 559 -8.25 38.47 -9.12
CA LEU A 559 -7.94 39.69 -9.87
C LEU A 559 -8.83 40.87 -9.47
N LEU A 560 -10.13 40.60 -9.23
CA LEU A 560 -11.06 41.62 -8.76
C LEU A 560 -10.75 42.06 -7.31
N PHE A 561 -10.34 41.13 -6.46
CA PHE A 561 -9.91 41.44 -5.10
C PHE A 561 -8.61 42.25 -5.08
N ASP A 562 -7.62 41.91 -5.91
CA ASP A 562 -6.40 42.70 -6.09
C ASP A 562 -6.72 44.12 -6.58
N ASP A 563 -7.59 44.26 -7.59
CA ASP A 563 -8.05 45.56 -8.08
C ASP A 563 -8.68 46.39 -6.95
N TRP A 564 -9.48 45.77 -6.09
CA TRP A 564 -10.08 46.43 -4.93
C TRP A 564 -9.03 46.91 -3.92
N GLN A 565 -8.07 46.05 -3.54
CA GLN A 565 -6.98 46.39 -2.63
C GLN A 565 -6.12 47.54 -3.18
N GLN A 566 -5.89 47.54 -4.50
CA GLN A 566 -5.09 48.55 -5.19
C GLN A 566 -5.89 49.78 -5.65
N GLN A 567 -7.18 49.85 -5.33
CA GLN A 567 -8.08 50.94 -5.71
C GLN A 567 -8.14 51.18 -7.25
N ARG A 568 -8.04 50.11 -8.02
CA ARG A 568 -8.14 50.12 -9.49
C ARG A 568 -9.61 49.95 -9.92
N GLY A 569 -10.01 50.62 -10.99
CA GLY A 569 -11.40 50.64 -11.49
C GLY A 569 -11.49 50.90 -12.99
N ASP A 570 -10.70 50.17 -13.78
CA ASP A 570 -10.60 50.34 -15.23
C ASP A 570 -11.65 49.48 -15.99
N GLN A 571 -11.55 49.45 -17.32
CA GLN A 571 -12.46 48.66 -18.15
C GLN A 571 -12.34 47.15 -17.89
N VAL A 572 -11.16 46.68 -17.48
CA VAL A 572 -10.92 45.28 -17.13
C VAL A 572 -11.60 44.95 -15.79
N THR A 573 -11.51 45.83 -14.79
CA THR A 573 -12.24 45.69 -13.52
C THR A 573 -13.76 45.61 -13.75
N GLN A 574 -14.31 46.44 -14.65
CA GLN A 574 -15.74 46.38 -15.00
C GLN A 574 -16.12 45.07 -15.72
N ALA A 575 -15.22 44.53 -16.56
CA ALA A 575 -15.42 43.24 -17.22
C ALA A 575 -15.45 42.09 -16.20
N LEU A 576 -14.52 42.09 -15.24
CA LEU A 576 -14.48 41.12 -14.13
C LEU A 576 -15.76 41.18 -13.29
N ILE A 577 -16.23 42.39 -12.91
CA ILE A 577 -17.49 42.56 -12.19
C ILE A 577 -18.67 42.02 -13.00
N GLY A 578 -18.72 42.32 -14.30
CA GLY A 578 -19.75 41.84 -15.20
C GLY A 578 -19.82 40.31 -15.23
N GLN A 579 -18.68 39.66 -15.44
CA GLN A 579 -18.58 38.21 -15.54
C GLN A 579 -18.90 37.49 -14.22
N LEU A 580 -18.40 38.01 -13.09
CA LEU A 580 -18.63 37.42 -11.76
C LEU A 580 -20.04 37.68 -11.22
N SER A 581 -20.77 38.66 -11.78
CA SER A 581 -22.17 38.93 -11.41
C SER A 581 -23.17 38.05 -12.16
N GLU A 582 -22.73 37.21 -13.09
CA GLU A 582 -23.60 36.28 -13.79
C GLU A 582 -24.13 35.19 -12.84
N PRO A 583 -25.40 34.77 -12.96
CA PRO A 583 -25.97 33.70 -12.14
C PRO A 583 -25.20 32.37 -12.21
N ALA A 584 -24.44 32.16 -13.27
CA ALA A 584 -23.64 30.96 -13.50
C ALA A 584 -22.63 30.70 -12.37
N LEU A 585 -22.00 31.73 -11.79
CA LEU A 585 -20.98 31.53 -10.75
C LEU A 585 -21.54 30.83 -9.52
N GLY A 586 -22.67 31.30 -8.98
CA GLY A 586 -23.31 30.68 -7.81
C GLY A 586 -23.69 29.22 -8.07
N GLN A 587 -24.11 28.90 -9.30
CA GLN A 587 -24.42 27.53 -9.71
C GLN A 587 -23.16 26.66 -9.81
N HIS A 588 -22.05 27.19 -10.33
CA HIS A 588 -20.77 26.48 -10.39
C HIS A 588 -20.23 26.21 -8.98
N LEU A 589 -20.17 27.22 -8.11
CA LEU A 589 -19.71 27.05 -6.72
C LEU A 589 -20.60 26.04 -5.95
N PHE A 590 -21.91 26.06 -6.20
CA PHE A 590 -22.82 25.08 -5.62
C PHE A 590 -22.56 23.67 -6.16
N ALA A 591 -22.35 23.51 -7.47
CA ALA A 591 -22.02 22.23 -8.07
C ALA A 591 -20.71 21.64 -7.50
N LEU A 592 -19.71 22.47 -7.23
CA LEU A 592 -18.47 22.06 -6.56
C LEU A 592 -18.73 21.58 -5.13
N LEU A 593 -19.50 22.33 -4.34
CA LEU A 593 -19.86 21.94 -2.97
C LEU A 593 -20.64 20.62 -2.92
N MET A 594 -21.45 20.34 -3.95
CA MET A 594 -22.29 19.15 -4.04
C MET A 594 -21.65 18.01 -4.84
N GLN A 595 -20.40 18.16 -5.27
CA GLN A 595 -19.72 17.15 -6.07
C GLN A 595 -19.60 15.83 -5.28
N GLY A 596 -19.91 14.71 -5.93
CA GLY A 596 -19.86 13.38 -5.30
C GLY A 596 -21.02 13.08 -4.34
N THR A 597 -22.03 13.96 -4.24
CA THR A 597 -23.21 13.71 -3.39
C THR A 597 -24.28 12.89 -4.12
N GLN A 598 -24.95 11.99 -3.38
CA GLN A 598 -26.08 11.22 -3.92
C GLN A 598 -27.38 12.00 -3.81
N VAL A 599 -28.15 12.05 -4.91
CA VAL A 599 -29.46 12.72 -4.97
C VAL A 599 -30.50 11.77 -5.55
N SER A 600 -31.50 11.36 -4.76
CA SER A 600 -32.60 10.49 -5.20
C SER A 600 -33.82 10.59 -4.27
N ASP A 601 -35.00 10.25 -4.79
CA ASP A 601 -36.26 10.24 -4.02
C ASP A 601 -36.44 8.97 -3.16
N ASP A 602 -35.62 7.92 -3.34
CA ASP A 602 -35.75 6.61 -2.67
C ASP A 602 -34.52 6.22 -1.81
N LEU A 603 -33.89 7.21 -1.16
CA LEU A 603 -32.71 6.97 -0.34
C LEU A 603 -33.10 6.41 1.04
N LYS A 604 -32.57 5.21 1.37
CA LYS A 604 -32.64 4.61 2.71
C LYS A 604 -31.64 5.26 3.69
N GLY A 605 -31.63 6.59 3.78
CA GLY A 605 -30.97 7.34 4.86
C GLY A 605 -29.56 7.91 4.60
N ARG A 606 -29.01 7.86 3.38
CA ARG A 606 -27.74 8.53 3.00
C ARG A 606 -27.94 9.38 1.74
N GLY A 607 -27.52 10.66 1.73
CA GLY A 607 -27.66 11.59 0.59
C GLY A 607 -28.78 12.63 0.73
N PHE A 608 -29.08 13.35 -0.35
CA PHE A 608 -30.11 14.40 -0.40
C PHE A 608 -31.33 13.97 -1.21
N THR A 609 -32.54 14.36 -0.80
CA THR A 609 -33.70 14.31 -1.69
C THR A 609 -33.62 15.42 -2.75
N LEU A 610 -34.35 15.27 -3.86
CA LEU A 610 -34.41 16.33 -4.89
C LEU A 610 -34.89 17.67 -4.33
N GLU A 611 -35.80 17.64 -3.35
CA GLU A 611 -36.29 18.85 -2.68
C GLU A 611 -35.23 19.50 -1.79
N GLN A 612 -34.50 18.71 -1.00
CA GLN A 612 -33.41 19.23 -0.16
C GLN A 612 -32.29 19.84 -1.02
N HIS A 613 -31.92 19.18 -2.11
CA HIS A 613 -30.93 19.70 -3.06
C HIS A 613 -31.37 21.04 -3.66
N ARG A 614 -32.65 21.17 -4.05
CA ARG A 614 -33.21 22.43 -4.57
C ARG A 614 -33.20 23.54 -3.51
N GLN A 615 -33.61 23.24 -2.28
CA GLN A 615 -33.60 24.20 -1.18
C GLN A 615 -32.20 24.72 -0.87
N LEU A 616 -31.18 23.84 -0.91
CA LEU A 616 -29.78 24.23 -0.76
C LEU A 616 -29.29 25.08 -1.94
N GLN A 617 -29.64 24.71 -3.17
CA GLN A 617 -29.30 25.50 -4.36
C GLN A 617 -29.85 26.92 -4.27
N GLN A 618 -31.12 27.06 -3.88
CA GLN A 618 -31.75 28.36 -3.63
C GLN A 618 -31.06 29.12 -2.49
N PHE A 619 -30.72 28.41 -1.41
CA PHE A 619 -29.99 28.99 -0.29
C PHE A 619 -28.66 29.61 -0.70
N PHE A 620 -27.90 29.00 -1.60
CA PHE A 620 -26.60 29.54 -2.03
C PHE A 620 -26.69 30.54 -3.19
N CYS A 621 -27.64 30.37 -4.12
CA CYS A 621 -27.68 31.13 -5.38
C CYS A 621 -28.61 32.34 -5.35
N GLU A 622 -29.70 32.34 -4.57
CA GLU A 622 -30.68 33.42 -4.62
C GLU A 622 -30.28 34.63 -3.75
N ALA A 623 -30.74 35.83 -4.08
CA ALA A 623 -30.45 37.02 -3.27
C ALA A 623 -31.14 36.98 -1.88
N ALA A 624 -32.31 36.35 -1.79
CA ALA A 624 -33.11 36.27 -0.57
C ALA A 624 -33.62 34.83 -0.36
N PRO A 625 -32.81 33.95 0.25
CA PRO A 625 -33.16 32.54 0.39
C PRO A 625 -34.23 32.31 1.48
N ALA A 626 -35.02 31.25 1.32
CA ALA A 626 -36.05 30.86 2.29
C ALA A 626 -35.46 30.18 3.55
N LEU A 627 -34.36 29.44 3.41
CA LEU A 627 -33.68 28.78 4.53
C LEU A 627 -32.82 29.77 5.32
N THR A 628 -32.76 29.56 6.64
CA THR A 628 -31.72 30.18 7.47
C THR A 628 -30.39 29.43 7.30
N PHE A 629 -29.28 30.06 7.69
CA PHE A 629 -27.96 29.42 7.66
C PHE A 629 -27.92 28.12 8.47
N ASP A 630 -28.47 28.11 9.68
CA ASP A 630 -28.49 26.91 10.54
C ASP A 630 -29.29 25.76 9.93
N GLN A 631 -30.39 26.06 9.23
CA GLN A 631 -31.18 25.06 8.51
C GLN A 631 -30.40 24.49 7.32
N ALA A 632 -29.73 25.33 6.54
CA ALA A 632 -28.90 24.90 5.43
C ALA A 632 -27.71 24.05 5.91
N LEU A 633 -27.03 24.47 6.98
CA LEU A 633 -25.92 23.73 7.57
C LEU A 633 -26.35 22.36 8.11
N ALA A 634 -27.53 22.27 8.75
CA ALA A 634 -28.08 21.01 9.22
C ALA A 634 -28.37 20.03 8.06
N LEU A 635 -28.95 20.53 6.95
CA LEU A 635 -29.15 19.73 5.75
C LEU A 635 -27.82 19.24 5.17
N LEU A 636 -26.80 20.12 5.06
CA LEU A 636 -25.47 19.73 4.59
C LEU A 636 -24.85 18.63 5.47
N ARG A 637 -24.86 18.79 6.80
CA ARG A 637 -24.30 17.79 7.72
C ARG A 637 -25.00 16.43 7.67
N GLN A 638 -26.29 16.43 7.31
CA GLN A 638 -27.10 15.21 7.16
C GLN A 638 -26.86 14.52 5.81
N GLY A 639 -26.82 15.28 4.72
CA GLY A 639 -26.82 14.73 3.36
C GLY A 639 -25.44 14.57 2.73
N LEU A 640 -24.43 15.35 3.15
CA LEU A 640 -23.07 15.20 2.64
C LEU A 640 -22.50 13.83 3.07
N GLN A 641 -21.97 13.10 2.11
CA GLN A 641 -21.36 11.80 2.37
C GLN A 641 -20.09 11.98 3.21
N ARG A 642 -20.08 11.34 4.39
CA ARG A 642 -18.90 11.28 5.23
C ARG A 642 -17.95 10.23 4.70
N LYS A 643 -16.66 10.54 4.73
CA LYS A 643 -15.60 9.55 4.60
C LYS A 643 -15.27 9.03 5.98
N GLU A 644 -15.60 7.77 6.19
CA GLU A 644 -15.35 7.05 7.43
C GLU A 644 -14.19 6.09 7.18
N THR A 645 -13.36 5.86 8.20
CA THR A 645 -12.39 4.78 8.23
C THR A 645 -13.14 3.47 8.42
N ILE A 646 -12.98 2.53 7.47
CA ILE A 646 -13.64 1.23 7.51
C ILE A 646 -12.67 0.18 8.06
N ARG A 647 -13.14 -0.63 9.02
CA ARG A 647 -12.42 -1.79 9.57
C ARG A 647 -13.36 -3.00 9.61
N GLN A 648 -12.79 -4.21 9.51
CA GLN A 648 -13.54 -5.47 9.53
C GLN A 648 -14.77 -5.44 8.60
N SER A 649 -14.61 -4.83 7.41
CA SER A 649 -15.61 -4.71 6.34
C SER A 649 -16.89 -3.92 6.66
N SER A 650 -17.19 -3.67 7.94
CA SER A 650 -18.54 -3.26 8.40
C SER A 650 -18.54 -2.23 9.53
N LEU A 651 -17.39 -1.92 10.13
CA LEU A 651 -17.26 -0.92 11.18
C LEU A 651 -16.80 0.42 10.59
N TYR A 652 -17.51 1.50 10.94
CA TYR A 652 -17.29 2.84 10.42
C TYR A 652 -16.87 3.78 11.55
N PHE A 653 -15.75 4.48 11.37
CA PHE A 653 -15.21 5.44 12.33
C PHE A 653 -14.91 6.78 11.65
N PRO A 654 -15.03 7.92 12.35
CA PRO A 654 -14.69 9.22 11.76
C PRO A 654 -13.25 9.25 11.26
N THR A 655 -12.95 10.03 10.23
CA THR A 655 -11.56 10.14 9.75
C THR A 655 -10.68 10.97 10.70
N PHE A 656 -11.20 12.08 11.28
CA PHE A 656 -10.40 13.01 12.10
C PHE A 656 -10.88 13.13 13.55
N SER A 657 -12.15 13.46 13.73
CA SER A 657 -12.85 13.54 15.01
C SER A 657 -14.36 13.53 14.78
N GLU A 658 -15.15 13.30 15.83
CA GLU A 658 -16.62 13.42 15.77
C GLU A 658 -17.10 14.86 15.54
N HIS A 659 -16.29 15.86 15.93
CA HIS A 659 -16.63 17.28 15.80
C HIS A 659 -16.30 17.85 14.42
N GLN A 660 -15.30 17.30 13.74
CA GLN A 660 -14.96 17.65 12.36
C GLN A 660 -15.00 16.40 11.47
N PRO A 661 -16.21 15.99 11.01
CA PRO A 661 -16.34 14.91 10.05
C PRO A 661 -15.57 15.23 8.77
N CYS A 662 -15.00 14.20 8.16
CA CYS A 662 -14.48 14.34 6.81
C CYS A 662 -15.60 14.10 5.80
N TYR A 663 -15.80 15.02 4.86
CA TYR A 663 -16.79 14.88 3.80
C TYR A 663 -16.09 14.61 2.47
N GLU A 664 -16.63 13.67 1.70
CA GLU A 664 -16.09 13.29 0.40
C GLU A 664 -15.99 14.51 -0.55
N ALA A 665 -17.01 15.37 -0.53
CA ALA A 665 -17.08 16.60 -1.33
C ALA A 665 -15.96 17.62 -1.00
N LEU A 666 -15.30 17.49 0.16
CA LEU A 666 -14.25 18.43 0.61
C LEU A 666 -12.84 17.82 0.54
N GLN A 667 -12.70 16.59 0.01
CA GLN A 667 -11.42 15.92 -0.16
C GLN A 667 -10.73 16.29 -1.48
N SER A 668 -9.39 16.23 -1.46
CA SER A 668 -8.50 16.40 -2.61
C SER A 668 -7.44 15.30 -2.68
N LEU A 669 -7.77 14.05 -2.29
CA LEU A 669 -6.78 12.97 -2.22
C LEU A 669 -6.49 12.29 -3.57
N ARG A 670 -7.02 12.80 -4.69
CA ARG A 670 -6.75 12.30 -6.06
C ARG A 670 -6.79 13.44 -7.08
N GLY A 671 -5.80 14.34 -7.05
CA GLY A 671 -5.54 15.32 -8.13
C GLY A 671 -6.68 16.28 -8.50
N ARG A 672 -7.66 16.50 -7.62
CA ARG A 672 -8.78 17.43 -7.88
C ARG A 672 -8.83 18.51 -6.81
N HIS A 673 -8.30 19.69 -7.14
CA HIS A 673 -8.19 20.86 -6.25
C HIS A 673 -9.48 21.70 -6.16
N HIS A 674 -10.62 21.14 -6.56
CA HIS A 674 -11.92 21.83 -6.64
C HIS A 674 -12.35 22.49 -5.32
N TYR A 675 -12.03 21.86 -4.19
CA TYR A 675 -12.31 22.40 -2.87
C TYR A 675 -11.48 23.66 -2.57
N GLN A 676 -10.22 23.72 -3.01
CA GLN A 676 -9.38 24.91 -2.85
C GLN A 676 -9.95 26.10 -3.62
N TRP A 677 -10.32 25.91 -4.89
CA TRP A 677 -10.90 26.98 -5.70
C TRP A 677 -12.19 27.54 -5.12
N LEU A 678 -13.07 26.66 -4.62
CA LEU A 678 -14.29 27.05 -3.93
C LEU A 678 -14.01 27.90 -2.68
N VAL A 679 -13.05 27.47 -1.84
CA VAL A 679 -12.65 28.19 -0.63
C VAL A 679 -12.09 29.57 -0.96
N LEU A 680 -11.13 29.64 -1.89
CA LEU A 680 -10.44 30.88 -2.23
C LEU A 680 -11.37 31.90 -2.92
N ALA A 681 -12.19 31.43 -3.87
CA ALA A 681 -13.18 32.28 -4.52
C ALA A 681 -14.19 32.85 -3.50
N ALA A 682 -14.67 32.01 -2.57
CA ALA A 682 -15.57 32.46 -1.51
C ALA A 682 -14.88 33.46 -0.56
N PHE A 683 -13.62 33.21 -0.19
CA PHE A 683 -12.83 34.06 0.69
C PHE A 683 -12.58 35.46 0.13
N TRP A 684 -12.19 35.58 -1.16
CA TRP A 684 -11.95 36.88 -1.78
C TRP A 684 -13.25 37.64 -2.08
N LEU A 685 -14.25 36.99 -2.67
CA LEU A 685 -15.49 37.65 -3.08
C LEU A 685 -16.31 38.17 -1.91
N GLN A 686 -16.33 37.46 -0.76
CA GLN A 686 -17.14 37.88 0.40
C GLN A 686 -16.65 39.19 1.03
N GLN A 687 -15.40 39.58 0.76
CA GLN A 687 -14.81 40.82 1.24
C GLN A 687 -15.17 42.03 0.35
N LEU A 688 -15.78 41.80 -0.81
CA LEU A 688 -16.14 42.85 -1.76
C LEU A 688 -17.57 43.35 -1.51
N PRO A 689 -17.83 44.68 -1.59
CA PRO A 689 -19.16 45.25 -1.42
C PRO A 689 -20.04 45.10 -2.68
N LEU A 690 -20.13 43.88 -3.22
CA LEU A 690 -20.87 43.53 -4.42
C LEU A 690 -22.00 42.51 -4.11
N PRO A 691 -23.06 42.43 -4.92
CA PRO A 691 -24.12 41.43 -4.73
C PRO A 691 -23.59 39.99 -4.65
N VAL A 692 -22.61 39.64 -5.50
CA VAL A 692 -21.93 38.34 -5.47
C VAL A 692 -21.23 38.06 -4.12
N GLY A 693 -20.77 39.10 -3.43
CA GLY A 693 -20.17 38.98 -2.10
C GLY A 693 -21.13 38.41 -1.05
N GLN A 694 -22.44 38.65 -1.17
CA GLN A 694 -23.43 38.07 -0.25
C GLN A 694 -23.66 36.57 -0.50
N GLN A 695 -23.54 36.10 -1.75
CA GLN A 695 -23.58 34.67 -2.07
C GLN A 695 -22.29 33.99 -1.60
N ALA A 696 -21.14 34.56 -1.95
CA ALA A 696 -19.82 34.08 -1.51
C ALA A 696 -19.71 33.97 0.02
N LYS A 697 -20.28 34.93 0.76
CA LYS A 697 -20.32 34.89 2.22
C LYS A 697 -21.04 33.65 2.78
N ARG A 698 -22.12 33.19 2.13
CA ARG A 698 -22.83 31.97 2.54
C ARG A 698 -21.99 30.73 2.31
N PHE A 699 -21.29 30.64 1.17
CA PHE A 699 -20.32 29.58 0.91
C PHE A 699 -19.19 29.58 1.95
N TRP A 700 -18.55 30.73 2.16
CA TRP A 700 -17.48 30.91 3.15
C TRP A 700 -17.91 30.45 4.55
N GLN A 701 -19.07 30.91 5.03
CA GLN A 701 -19.60 30.51 6.34
C GLN A 701 -19.85 29.00 6.44
N ALA A 702 -20.39 28.38 5.38
CA ALA A 702 -20.64 26.94 5.35
C ALA A 702 -19.32 26.15 5.39
N LEU A 703 -18.33 26.53 4.56
CA LEU A 703 -17.02 25.87 4.48
C LEU A 703 -16.27 25.94 5.82
N VAL A 704 -16.22 27.13 6.44
CA VAL A 704 -15.61 27.32 7.77
C VAL A 704 -16.32 26.49 8.85
N LYS A 705 -17.63 26.25 8.75
CA LYS A 705 -18.39 25.45 9.74
C LYS A 705 -18.36 23.94 9.48
N LEU A 706 -18.02 23.51 8.27
CA LEU A 706 -17.91 22.10 7.89
C LEU A 706 -16.47 21.58 8.11
N ALA A 707 -15.45 22.37 7.75
CA ALA A 707 -14.05 21.99 7.83
C ALA A 707 -13.16 23.20 8.14
N PRO A 708 -13.25 23.79 9.36
CA PRO A 708 -12.57 25.03 9.71
C PRO A 708 -11.06 24.98 9.47
N VAL A 709 -10.34 24.05 10.10
CA VAL A 709 -8.87 24.04 10.07
C VAL A 709 -8.32 23.85 8.65
N ARG A 710 -8.95 22.98 7.86
CA ARG A 710 -8.61 22.77 6.44
C ARG A 710 -8.88 24.03 5.62
N THR A 711 -10.02 24.69 5.85
CA THR A 711 -10.37 25.95 5.17
C THR A 711 -9.34 27.04 5.46
N LEU A 712 -8.91 27.18 6.72
CA LEU A 712 -7.91 28.17 7.11
C LEU A 712 -6.54 27.88 6.50
N ARG A 713 -6.11 26.61 6.49
CA ARG A 713 -4.87 26.19 5.84
C ARG A 713 -4.84 26.58 4.37
N LEU A 714 -5.91 26.31 3.61
CA LEU A 714 -5.96 26.62 2.18
C LEU A 714 -5.87 28.12 1.89
N VAL A 715 -6.42 28.97 2.77
CA VAL A 715 -6.26 30.42 2.65
C VAL A 715 -4.83 30.82 2.99
N ALA A 716 -4.26 30.30 4.08
CA ALA A 716 -2.91 30.64 4.51
C ALA A 716 -1.82 30.17 3.54
N GLN A 717 -2.05 29.07 2.82
CA GLN A 717 -1.17 28.59 1.74
C GLN A 717 -0.96 29.63 0.63
N MET A 718 -1.83 30.63 0.51
CA MET A 718 -1.68 31.69 -0.50
C MET A 718 -0.59 32.69 -0.18
N ASP A 719 -0.20 32.77 1.09
CA ASP A 719 0.91 33.59 1.56
C ASP A 719 2.15 32.73 1.88
N SER A 720 2.06 31.40 1.69
CA SER A 720 3.12 30.43 1.97
C SER A 720 4.21 30.41 0.90
N THR A 721 5.47 30.21 1.28
CA THR A 721 6.56 29.92 0.33
C THR A 721 6.75 28.46 0.00
N ASP A 722 6.15 27.55 0.78
CA ASP A 722 6.07 26.13 0.49
C ASP A 722 4.70 25.75 -0.11
N THR A 723 4.68 24.75 -1.00
CA THR A 723 3.47 24.31 -1.70
C THR A 723 2.65 23.32 -0.86
N TYR A 724 3.29 22.58 0.05
CA TYR A 724 2.70 21.51 0.85
C TYR A 724 2.44 21.94 2.30
N SER A 725 3.34 22.71 2.92
CA SER A 725 3.20 23.30 4.25
C SER A 725 2.67 24.75 4.15
N VAL A 726 2.54 25.43 5.30
CA VAL A 726 2.21 26.87 5.34
C VAL A 726 3.37 27.57 6.01
N GLU A 727 4.31 28.09 5.25
CA GLU A 727 5.52 28.73 5.77
C GLU A 727 5.59 30.19 5.37
N PHE A 728 5.90 31.06 6.34
CA PHE A 728 5.97 32.50 6.11
C PHE A 728 7.42 32.95 6.17
N ASP A 729 7.88 33.66 5.13
CA ASP A 729 9.25 34.21 5.07
C ASP A 729 9.56 35.17 6.24
N GLU A 730 8.54 35.91 6.70
CA GLU A 730 8.68 36.88 7.78
C GLU A 730 7.46 36.85 8.72
N PRO A 731 7.66 37.12 10.04
CA PRO A 731 6.58 37.11 11.03
C PRO A 731 5.41 38.07 10.72
N LEU A 732 5.68 39.18 10.04
CA LEU A 732 4.63 40.15 9.69
C LEU A 732 3.64 39.58 8.67
N ALA A 733 4.11 38.77 7.71
CA ALA A 733 3.24 38.12 6.72
C ALA A 733 2.27 37.13 7.40
N ALA A 734 2.77 36.38 8.39
CA ALA A 734 1.94 35.48 9.19
C ALA A 734 0.85 36.26 9.96
N ILE A 735 1.22 37.38 10.60
CA ILE A 735 0.27 38.24 11.32
C ILE A 735 -0.79 38.78 10.37
N ASP A 736 -0.40 39.34 9.22
CA ASP A 736 -1.33 39.94 8.26
C ASP A 736 -2.31 38.89 7.68
N CYS A 737 -1.82 37.68 7.39
CA CYS A 737 -2.65 36.56 6.95
C CYS A 737 -3.68 36.16 8.02
N LEU A 738 -3.23 35.90 9.25
CA LEU A 738 -4.12 35.48 10.34
C LEU A 738 -5.14 36.57 10.72
N ASP A 739 -4.74 37.84 10.67
CA ASP A 739 -5.63 38.99 10.86
C ASP A 739 -6.69 39.09 9.76
N SER A 740 -6.32 38.82 8.51
CA SER A 740 -7.24 38.79 7.37
C SER A 740 -8.29 37.70 7.54
N ILE A 741 -7.87 36.51 7.98
CA ILE A 741 -8.75 35.39 8.33
C ILE A 741 -9.73 35.76 9.45
N GLU A 742 -9.27 36.41 10.52
CA GLU A 742 -10.15 36.83 11.62
C GLU A 742 -11.15 37.91 11.15
N LYS A 743 -10.71 38.89 10.36
CA LYS A 743 -11.58 39.93 9.76
C LYS A 743 -12.62 39.34 8.80
N ALA A 744 -12.34 38.18 8.20
CA ALA A 744 -13.28 37.43 7.37
C ALA A 744 -14.39 36.72 8.19
N GLY A 745 -14.45 36.90 9.51
CA GLY A 745 -15.53 36.41 10.36
C GLY A 745 -15.34 34.97 10.85
N VAL A 746 -14.10 34.51 10.91
CA VAL A 746 -13.74 33.20 11.48
C VAL A 746 -13.78 33.26 13.00
N ASP A 747 -14.29 32.20 13.62
CA ASP A 747 -14.32 32.06 15.08
C ASP A 747 -12.88 31.94 15.62
N GLN A 748 -12.58 32.67 16.70
CA GLN A 748 -11.26 32.65 17.34
C GLN A 748 -10.83 31.23 17.74
N ALA A 749 -11.78 30.35 18.11
CA ALA A 749 -11.47 28.96 18.43
C ALA A 749 -10.83 28.21 17.24
N TYR A 750 -11.34 28.41 16.03
CA TYR A 750 -10.81 27.76 14.82
C TYR A 750 -9.44 28.31 14.44
N ARG A 751 -9.23 29.62 14.59
CA ARG A 751 -7.94 30.26 14.31
C ARG A 751 -6.85 29.73 15.25
N LEU A 752 -7.11 29.71 16.55
CA LEU A 752 -6.14 29.23 17.55
C LEU A 752 -5.80 27.73 17.36
N ALA A 753 -6.77 26.90 16.99
CA ALA A 753 -6.52 25.49 16.71
C ALA A 753 -5.67 25.28 15.45
N PHE A 754 -5.89 26.09 14.40
CA PHE A 754 -5.05 26.10 13.21
C PHE A 754 -3.63 26.56 13.53
N GLU A 755 -3.47 27.62 14.32
CA GLU A 755 -2.15 28.10 14.78
C GLU A 755 -1.35 27.02 15.53
N VAL A 756 -1.98 26.26 16.42
CA VAL A 756 -1.32 25.15 17.13
C VAL A 756 -0.75 24.12 16.16
N GLN A 757 -1.51 23.74 15.12
CA GLN A 757 -1.01 22.81 14.10
C GLN A 757 0.10 23.43 13.25
N LEU A 758 -0.08 24.69 12.85
CA LEU A 758 0.87 25.45 12.05
C LEU A 758 2.23 25.52 12.75
N TYR A 759 2.27 26.02 13.98
CA TYR A 759 3.52 26.24 14.71
C TYR A 759 4.24 24.92 14.99
N PHE A 760 3.51 23.85 15.34
CA PHE A 760 4.13 22.56 15.58
C PHE A 760 4.72 21.96 14.29
N ASN A 761 3.96 21.94 13.20
CA ASN A 761 4.39 21.31 11.95
C ASN A 761 5.59 22.03 11.32
N ASN A 762 5.67 23.35 11.48
CA ASN A 762 6.77 24.17 10.98
C ASN A 762 7.95 24.27 11.96
N ARG A 763 7.94 23.50 13.06
CA ARG A 763 8.98 23.54 14.11
C ARG A 763 9.18 24.94 14.73
N GLN A 764 8.13 25.76 14.74
CA GLN A 764 8.11 27.07 15.40
C GLN A 764 7.80 26.88 16.90
N TYR A 765 8.68 26.14 17.58
CA TYR A 765 8.42 25.64 18.93
C TYR A 765 8.17 26.75 19.94
N ARG A 766 8.82 27.91 19.80
CA ARG A 766 8.56 29.06 20.67
C ARG A 766 7.11 29.56 20.62
N ASP A 767 6.51 29.62 19.43
CA ASP A 767 5.10 30.04 19.28
C ASP A 767 4.12 28.95 19.70
N TYR A 768 4.50 27.68 19.48
CA TYR A 768 3.79 26.54 20.04
C TYR A 768 3.80 26.54 21.59
N LEU A 769 4.95 26.81 22.22
CA LEU A 769 5.09 26.96 23.68
C LEU A 769 4.23 28.11 24.21
N ASN A 770 4.19 29.24 23.50
CA ASN A 770 3.29 30.35 23.85
C ASN A 770 1.81 29.91 23.85
N SER A 771 1.42 28.96 22.99
CA SER A 771 0.07 28.40 22.96
C SER A 771 -0.22 27.50 24.18
N LEU A 772 0.79 26.77 24.69
CA LEU A 772 0.68 26.02 25.94
C LEU A 772 0.54 26.95 27.15
N GLU A 773 1.35 27.99 27.23
CA GLU A 773 1.25 29.02 28.28
C GLU A 773 -0.10 29.76 28.24
N LEU A 774 -0.59 30.08 27.04
CA LEU A 774 -1.93 30.65 26.86
C LEU A 774 -3.02 29.72 27.43
N TYR A 775 -2.94 28.41 27.13
CA TYR A 775 -3.89 27.45 27.65
C TYR A 775 -3.82 27.35 29.19
N ALA A 776 -2.63 27.47 29.78
CA ALA A 776 -2.45 27.40 31.23
C ALA A 776 -3.27 28.47 31.99
N GLU A 777 -3.59 29.61 31.36
CA GLU A 777 -4.41 30.67 31.96
C GLU A 777 -5.93 30.37 32.01
N ILE A 778 -6.40 29.20 31.54
CA ILE A 778 -7.83 28.87 31.42
C ILE A 778 -8.63 29.03 32.73
N ASP A 779 -8.00 28.72 33.87
CA ASP A 779 -8.59 28.80 35.22
C ASP A 779 -7.99 29.94 36.06
N SER A 780 -7.31 30.89 35.43
CA SER A 780 -6.67 32.01 36.11
C SER A 780 -7.68 32.82 36.93
N THR A 781 -7.38 33.07 38.21
CA THR A 781 -8.24 33.85 39.12
C THR A 781 -7.95 35.35 39.06
N ALA A 782 -6.95 35.76 38.28
CA ALA A 782 -6.61 37.17 38.10
C ALA A 782 -7.79 37.95 37.48
N THR A 783 -8.04 39.16 37.99
CA THR A 783 -9.19 40.00 37.63
C THR A 783 -8.82 41.16 36.71
N GLY A 784 -7.55 41.28 36.32
CA GLY A 784 -7.08 42.29 35.38
C GLY A 784 -7.66 42.08 33.97
N MET A 785 -7.77 43.16 33.20
CA MET A 785 -8.30 43.13 31.82
C MET A 785 -7.54 42.16 30.92
N PHE A 786 -6.21 42.12 31.00
CA PHE A 786 -5.37 41.19 30.24
C PHE A 786 -5.63 39.73 30.64
N ALA A 787 -5.68 39.42 31.94
CA ALA A 787 -6.01 38.08 32.42
C ALA A 787 -7.41 37.61 32.00
N GLN A 788 -8.38 38.52 31.84
CA GLN A 788 -9.69 38.16 31.30
C GLN A 788 -9.62 37.84 29.80
N VAL A 789 -8.81 38.56 29.02
CA VAL A 789 -8.59 38.29 27.59
C VAL A 789 -7.90 36.94 27.41
N ASP A 790 -6.82 36.68 28.15
CA ASP A 790 -6.05 35.44 28.02
C ASP A 790 -6.89 34.22 28.41
N ARG A 791 -7.67 34.31 29.49
CA ARG A 791 -8.65 33.27 29.86
C ARG A 791 -9.73 33.03 28.81
N ASN A 792 -10.20 34.09 28.13
CA ASN A 792 -11.18 33.91 27.05
C ASN A 792 -10.54 33.22 25.83
N LYS A 793 -9.31 33.58 25.49
CA LYS A 793 -8.53 32.91 24.44
C LYS A 793 -8.24 31.46 24.78
N ALA A 794 -7.87 31.15 26.03
CA ALA A 794 -7.66 29.78 26.51
C ALA A 794 -8.93 28.93 26.37
N LYS A 795 -10.10 29.47 26.71
CA LYS A 795 -11.40 28.82 26.50
C LYS A 795 -11.71 28.60 25.01
N ALA A 796 -11.41 29.58 24.17
CA ALA A 796 -11.56 29.45 22.72
C ALA A 796 -10.62 28.37 22.16
N LEU A 797 -9.36 28.33 22.60
CA LEU A 797 -8.41 27.29 22.22
C LEU A 797 -8.91 25.90 22.62
N ARG A 798 -9.40 25.71 23.86
CA ARG A 798 -10.00 24.43 24.28
C ARG A 798 -11.11 23.96 23.35
N GLN A 799 -12.03 24.86 22.99
CA GLN A 799 -13.09 24.55 22.04
C GLN A 799 -12.53 24.27 20.62
N GLY A 800 -11.48 24.98 20.23
CA GLY A 800 -10.82 24.81 18.94
C GLY A 800 -10.14 23.46 18.77
N LEU A 801 -9.52 22.94 19.83
CA LEU A 801 -8.82 21.64 19.81
C LEU A 801 -9.72 20.45 19.46
N ASP A 802 -11.05 20.58 19.60
CA ASP A 802 -12.00 19.55 19.16
C ASP A 802 -12.09 19.42 17.62
N TYR A 803 -11.66 20.45 16.88
CA TYR A 803 -11.72 20.52 15.42
C TYR A 803 -10.40 20.12 14.74
N ILE A 804 -9.37 19.77 15.50
CA ILE A 804 -8.18 19.11 14.98
C ILE A 804 -8.31 17.59 15.13
N SER A 805 -7.36 16.84 14.58
CA SER A 805 -7.33 15.38 14.77
C SER A 805 -7.22 15.04 16.25
N GLU A 806 -7.88 13.96 16.67
CA GLU A 806 -7.81 13.47 18.06
C GLU A 806 -6.34 13.21 18.46
N TYR A 807 -5.54 12.65 17.56
CA TYR A 807 -4.10 12.45 17.76
C TYR A 807 -3.35 13.75 18.10
N HIS A 808 -3.56 14.83 17.33
CA HIS A 808 -2.90 16.12 17.58
C HIS A 808 -3.42 16.80 18.85
N LYS A 809 -4.72 16.66 19.16
CA LYS A 809 -5.29 17.12 20.42
C LYS A 809 -4.60 16.45 21.60
N VAL A 810 -4.51 15.11 21.61
CA VAL A 810 -3.90 14.37 22.72
C VAL A 810 -2.41 14.70 22.85
N ARG A 811 -1.68 14.83 21.73
CA ARG A 811 -0.28 15.29 21.75
C ARG A 811 -0.13 16.68 22.39
N PHE A 812 -1.02 17.62 22.06
CA PHE A 812 -1.01 18.95 22.69
C PHE A 812 -1.17 18.84 24.22
N TYR A 813 -2.11 18.03 24.70
CA TYR A 813 -2.31 17.81 26.13
C TYR A 813 -1.11 17.12 26.81
N ARG A 814 -0.42 16.19 26.13
CA ARG A 814 0.82 15.59 26.66
C ARG A 814 1.90 16.63 26.87
N HIS A 815 2.14 17.48 25.86
CA HIS A 815 3.13 18.56 25.99
C HIS A 815 2.72 19.57 27.07
N LEU A 816 1.41 19.85 27.19
CA LEU A 816 0.87 20.70 28.24
C LEU A 816 1.11 20.11 29.65
N GLU A 817 0.92 18.81 29.84
CA GLU A 817 1.19 18.14 31.12
C GLU A 817 2.68 18.21 31.50
N VAL A 818 3.59 18.01 30.53
CA VAL A 818 5.03 18.13 30.77
C VAL A 818 5.40 19.53 31.26
N CYS A 819 4.88 20.59 30.63
CA CYS A 819 5.11 21.97 31.08
C CYS A 819 4.36 22.33 32.37
N HIS A 820 3.13 21.82 32.51
CA HIS A 820 2.18 22.18 33.56
C HIS A 820 1.51 20.91 34.13
N PRO A 821 2.16 20.18 35.07
CA PRO A 821 1.73 18.84 35.53
C PRO A 821 0.35 18.74 36.19
N ARG A 822 -0.37 19.85 36.33
CA ARG A 822 -1.76 19.88 36.80
C ARG A 822 -2.77 19.47 35.73
N PHE A 823 -2.42 19.54 34.45
CA PHE A 823 -3.31 19.22 33.32
C PHE A 823 -3.29 17.72 33.00
N THR A 824 -3.85 16.93 33.92
CA THR A 824 -3.97 15.47 33.78
C THR A 824 -5.32 15.09 33.16
N LEU A 825 -5.46 13.82 32.75
CA LEU A 825 -6.73 13.32 32.22
C LEU A 825 -7.91 13.44 33.21
N ALA A 826 -7.69 13.18 34.51
CA ALA A 826 -8.72 13.37 35.54
C ALA A 826 -9.13 14.84 35.73
N GLY A 827 -8.28 15.79 35.34
CA GLY A 827 -8.53 17.22 35.47
C GLY A 827 -9.44 17.80 34.38
N ASP A 828 -9.64 17.09 33.26
CA ASP A 828 -10.44 17.56 32.11
C ASP A 828 -11.52 16.54 31.72
N PRO A 829 -12.81 16.78 32.07
CA PRO A 829 -13.91 15.87 31.75
C PRO A 829 -14.09 15.57 30.25
N ALA A 830 -13.69 16.50 29.37
CA ALA A 830 -13.77 16.27 27.93
C ALA A 830 -12.71 15.26 27.48
N LEU A 831 -11.50 15.37 28.02
CA LEU A 831 -10.40 14.45 27.71
C LEU A 831 -10.66 13.04 28.28
N GLU A 832 -11.30 12.97 29.46
CA GLU A 832 -11.75 11.69 30.03
C GLU A 832 -12.82 11.01 29.17
N GLN A 833 -13.73 11.80 28.57
CA GLN A 833 -14.71 11.28 27.62
C GLN A 833 -14.06 10.78 26.31
N ASP A 834 -13.05 11.48 25.79
CA ASP A 834 -12.34 11.06 24.58
C ASP A 834 -11.56 9.75 24.82
N PHE A 835 -10.90 9.61 25.97
CA PHE A 835 -10.25 8.36 26.37
C PHE A 835 -11.26 7.20 26.49
N ALA A 836 -12.40 7.45 27.13
CA ALA A 836 -13.51 6.50 27.19
C ALA A 836 -13.97 6.03 25.79
N LEU A 837 -14.08 6.95 24.83
CA LEU A 837 -14.42 6.64 23.44
C LEU A 837 -13.33 5.78 22.78
N SER A 838 -12.04 6.11 22.99
CA SER A 838 -10.92 5.33 22.47
C SER A 838 -10.92 3.89 22.98
N LEU A 839 -11.21 3.67 24.27
CA LEU A 839 -11.36 2.34 24.87
C LEU A 839 -12.51 1.57 24.23
N LYS A 840 -13.66 2.22 24.02
CA LYS A 840 -14.82 1.59 23.39
C LYS A 840 -14.52 1.18 21.94
N ARG A 841 -13.77 1.99 21.18
CA ARG A 841 -13.33 1.65 19.81
C ARG A 841 -12.38 0.46 19.81
N MET A 842 -11.36 0.44 20.68
CA MET A 842 -10.45 -0.69 20.85
C MET A 842 -11.23 -1.99 21.15
N LEU A 843 -12.17 -1.93 22.09
CA LEU A 843 -13.02 -3.07 22.44
C LEU A 843 -13.92 -3.51 21.29
N THR A 844 -14.48 -2.57 20.52
CA THR A 844 -15.32 -2.88 19.34
C THR A 844 -14.53 -3.68 18.30
N LEU A 845 -13.26 -3.32 18.09
CA LEU A 845 -12.36 -3.99 17.17
C LEU A 845 -11.81 -5.32 17.72
N SER A 846 -11.71 -5.44 19.05
CA SER A 846 -11.08 -6.59 19.73
C SER A 846 -12.08 -7.54 20.41
N ILE A 847 -13.39 -7.33 20.27
CA ILE A 847 -14.37 -8.21 20.92
C ILE A 847 -14.38 -9.58 20.23
N LEU A 848 -14.43 -10.67 21.00
CA LEU A 848 -14.64 -12.01 20.46
C LEU A 848 -16.00 -12.07 19.76
N SER A 849 -16.06 -12.79 18.64
CA SER A 849 -17.34 -13.14 18.02
C SER A 849 -18.18 -14.02 18.96
N TRP A 850 -19.48 -14.12 18.74
CA TRP A 850 -20.35 -14.82 19.71
C TRP A 850 -19.97 -16.29 19.83
N GLU A 851 -19.54 -16.93 18.73
CA GLU A 851 -19.10 -18.32 18.67
C GLU A 851 -17.79 -18.54 19.42
N GLN A 852 -16.84 -17.60 19.27
CA GLN A 852 -15.56 -17.64 20.00
C GLN A 852 -15.75 -17.33 21.50
N ALA A 853 -16.64 -16.39 21.85
CA ALA A 853 -16.97 -16.10 23.23
C ALA A 853 -17.62 -17.31 23.91
N LEU A 854 -18.51 -18.02 23.20
CA LEU A 854 -19.12 -19.25 23.71
C LEU A 854 -18.08 -20.36 23.89
N LEU A 855 -17.19 -20.54 22.91
CA LEU A 855 -16.08 -21.49 22.99
C LEU A 855 -15.21 -21.22 24.22
N ALA A 856 -14.83 -19.96 24.44
CA ALA A 856 -14.01 -19.56 25.58
C ALA A 856 -14.72 -19.85 26.93
N GLU A 857 -16.04 -19.62 27.03
CA GLU A 857 -16.80 -19.89 28.26
C GLU A 857 -17.03 -21.38 28.55
N GLN A 858 -16.98 -22.23 27.52
CA GLN A 858 -17.34 -23.66 27.62
C GLN A 858 -16.13 -24.59 27.47
N ALA A 859 -14.95 -24.06 27.15
CA ALA A 859 -13.73 -24.86 27.08
C ALA A 859 -13.46 -25.57 28.43
N PRO A 860 -13.07 -26.86 28.43
CA PRO A 860 -12.73 -27.71 27.27
C PRO A 860 -13.91 -28.53 26.69
N GLN A 861 -15.14 -28.34 27.17
CA GLN A 861 -16.34 -29.11 26.79
C GLN A 861 -16.92 -28.70 25.42
N CYS A 862 -16.29 -27.74 24.75
CA CYS A 862 -16.67 -27.22 23.45
C CYS A 862 -15.43 -27.09 22.57
N ARG A 863 -15.57 -27.38 21.28
CA ARG A 863 -14.54 -27.22 20.25
C ARG A 863 -15.17 -26.61 19.02
N LEU A 864 -14.44 -25.71 18.37
CA LEU A 864 -14.79 -25.18 17.06
C LEU A 864 -13.99 -25.95 16.01
N LEU A 865 -14.67 -26.51 15.01
CA LEU A 865 -14.07 -27.29 13.93
C LEU A 865 -14.61 -26.78 12.60
N ASP A 866 -13.79 -26.84 11.56
CA ASP A 866 -14.31 -26.70 10.20
C ASP A 866 -15.03 -27.98 9.78
N GLY A 867 -16.06 -27.83 8.95
CA GLY A 867 -16.91 -28.94 8.52
C GLY A 867 -16.15 -30.06 7.79
N ASP A 868 -14.99 -29.74 7.24
CA ASP A 868 -14.10 -30.67 6.55
C ASP A 868 -13.15 -31.42 7.52
N ASP A 869 -12.94 -30.89 8.73
CA ASP A 869 -12.12 -31.49 9.79
C ASP A 869 -12.91 -32.43 10.72
N LEU A 870 -14.19 -32.64 10.43
CA LEU A 870 -15.01 -33.60 11.18
C LEU A 870 -14.47 -35.02 10.94
N GLU A 871 -13.94 -35.68 11.98
CA GLU A 871 -13.22 -36.99 12.02
C GLU A 871 -13.98 -38.21 11.43
N GLY A 872 -14.55 -38.12 10.23
CA GLY A 872 -15.39 -39.16 9.62
C GLY A 872 -16.71 -39.41 10.36
N LYS A 873 -17.06 -38.60 11.37
CA LYS A 873 -18.31 -38.73 12.12
C LYS A 873 -19.50 -38.31 11.25
N ALA A 874 -20.56 -39.12 11.24
CA ALA A 874 -21.79 -38.77 10.54
C ALA A 874 -22.51 -37.62 11.27
N LEU A 875 -23.07 -36.67 10.53
CA LEU A 875 -23.93 -35.62 11.09
C LEU A 875 -25.39 -36.10 11.05
N THR A 876 -26.07 -36.09 12.20
CA THR A 876 -27.50 -36.41 12.32
C THR A 876 -28.25 -35.22 12.90
N LEU A 877 -29.52 -35.05 12.52
CA LEU A 877 -30.33 -33.95 13.06
C LEU A 877 -31.02 -34.38 14.35
N SER A 878 -30.91 -33.55 15.38
CA SER A 878 -31.59 -33.70 16.67
C SER A 878 -33.11 -33.59 16.52
N GLU A 879 -33.88 -34.32 17.34
CA GLU A 879 -35.32 -34.10 17.48
C GLU A 879 -35.67 -32.72 18.07
N GLN A 880 -34.69 -32.06 18.72
CA GLN A 880 -34.80 -30.74 19.33
C GLN A 880 -34.17 -29.63 18.47
N LEU A 881 -33.94 -29.90 17.18
CA LEU A 881 -33.35 -28.95 16.24
C LEU A 881 -34.08 -27.59 16.25
N GLN A 882 -33.33 -26.51 16.42
CA GLN A 882 -33.83 -25.14 16.26
C GLN A 882 -33.19 -24.47 15.05
N ILE A 883 -34.01 -23.75 14.29
CA ILE A 883 -33.55 -22.88 13.19
C ILE A 883 -33.45 -21.45 13.73
N GLU A 884 -32.24 -20.92 13.80
CA GLU A 884 -31.92 -19.60 14.34
C GLU A 884 -31.11 -18.80 13.31
N PRO A 885 -31.74 -17.84 12.60
CA PRO A 885 -31.09 -17.08 11.52
C PRO A 885 -29.80 -16.34 11.93
N ARG A 886 -29.63 -16.08 13.24
CA ARG A 886 -28.43 -15.43 13.80
C ARG A 886 -27.21 -16.34 13.93
N LEU A 887 -27.32 -17.63 13.58
CA LEU A 887 -26.19 -18.57 13.57
C LEU A 887 -25.26 -18.37 12.37
N HIS A 888 -24.70 -17.17 12.29
CA HIS A 888 -23.64 -16.77 11.37
C HIS A 888 -22.56 -16.04 12.17
N GLN A 889 -21.33 -16.02 11.70
CA GLN A 889 -20.25 -15.31 12.37
C GLN A 889 -20.51 -13.79 12.40
N ASP A 890 -20.07 -13.11 13.46
CA ASP A 890 -20.31 -11.66 13.64
C ASP A 890 -19.76 -10.77 12.51
N TYR A 891 -18.82 -11.27 11.71
CA TYR A 891 -18.16 -10.54 10.63
C TYR A 891 -18.64 -10.93 9.22
N GLY A 892 -19.56 -11.88 9.08
CA GLY A 892 -20.11 -12.28 7.79
C GLY A 892 -21.37 -13.13 7.89
N ASP A 893 -22.49 -12.61 7.38
CA ASP A 893 -23.78 -13.32 7.34
C ASP A 893 -23.79 -14.52 6.37
N TRP A 894 -22.81 -14.58 5.46
CA TRP A 894 -22.56 -15.70 4.56
C TRP A 894 -21.80 -16.87 5.21
N LEU A 895 -21.16 -16.67 6.38
CA LEU A 895 -20.41 -17.69 7.11
C LEU A 895 -21.26 -18.26 8.25
N THR A 896 -21.79 -19.44 8.02
CA THR A 896 -22.79 -20.06 8.90
C THR A 896 -22.15 -21.00 9.91
N VAL A 897 -22.71 -21.02 11.12
CA VAL A 897 -22.21 -21.81 12.26
C VAL A 897 -23.25 -22.85 12.66
N LEU A 898 -22.83 -24.12 12.73
CA LEU A 898 -23.66 -25.25 13.17
C LEU A 898 -23.39 -25.55 14.64
N LEU A 899 -24.42 -25.95 15.39
CA LEU A 899 -24.28 -26.41 16.77
C LEU A 899 -24.54 -27.92 16.85
N ALA A 900 -23.59 -28.69 17.38
CA ALA A 900 -23.67 -30.14 17.45
C ALA A 900 -23.21 -30.72 18.80
N LEU A 901 -23.78 -31.86 19.20
CA LEU A 901 -23.33 -32.66 20.33
C LEU A 901 -22.52 -33.87 19.86
N ASP A 902 -21.38 -34.13 20.49
CA ASP A 902 -20.58 -35.32 20.23
C ASP A 902 -21.19 -36.54 20.94
N LYS A 903 -21.79 -37.45 20.18
CA LYS A 903 -22.36 -38.71 20.69
C LYS A 903 -21.39 -39.89 20.56
N GLY A 904 -20.14 -39.64 20.18
CA GLY A 904 -19.10 -40.63 19.99
C GLY A 904 -19.03 -41.15 18.56
N ASP A 905 -20.06 -41.87 18.10
CA ASP A 905 -20.14 -42.44 16.75
C ASP A 905 -20.70 -41.49 15.69
N HIS A 906 -21.39 -40.43 16.12
CA HIS A 906 -21.96 -39.39 15.27
C HIS A 906 -22.03 -38.05 16.01
N LEU A 907 -22.22 -36.98 15.24
CA LEU A 907 -22.46 -35.63 15.76
C LEU A 907 -23.96 -35.29 15.58
N GLU A 908 -24.64 -35.04 16.69
CA GLU A 908 -26.07 -34.68 16.71
C GLU A 908 -26.24 -33.16 16.62
N VAL A 909 -26.61 -32.67 15.45
CA VAL A 909 -26.83 -31.24 15.15
C VAL A 909 -28.16 -30.77 15.74
N PHE A 910 -28.12 -29.75 16.60
CA PHE A 910 -29.30 -29.19 17.26
C PHE A 910 -29.55 -27.70 16.94
N GLY A 911 -28.65 -27.02 16.23
CA GLY A 911 -28.82 -25.63 15.79
C GLY A 911 -28.31 -25.38 14.38
N LEU A 912 -29.12 -24.69 13.56
CA LEU A 912 -28.82 -24.31 12.17
C LEU A 912 -29.33 -22.89 11.87
N SER A 913 -28.66 -22.17 10.96
CA SER A 913 -29.15 -20.87 10.45
C SER A 913 -30.31 -21.00 9.47
N GLU A 914 -30.28 -22.05 8.63
CA GLU A 914 -31.30 -22.39 7.65
C GLU A 914 -31.63 -23.88 7.67
N PRO A 915 -32.82 -24.29 7.17
CA PRO A 915 -33.11 -25.71 6.95
C PRO A 915 -32.13 -26.33 5.95
N PRO A 916 -31.64 -27.57 6.19
CA PRO A 916 -30.65 -28.20 5.32
C PRO A 916 -31.20 -28.44 3.91
N LYS A 917 -30.42 -28.05 2.89
CA LYS A 917 -30.75 -28.23 1.46
C LYS A 917 -29.82 -29.31 0.84
N GLY A 918 -30.28 -30.56 0.80
CA GLY A 918 -29.48 -31.71 0.30
C GLY A 918 -28.47 -32.26 1.31
N ASP A 919 -27.48 -33.02 0.86
CA ASP A 919 -26.42 -33.63 1.72
C ASP A 919 -25.36 -32.63 2.21
N ARG A 920 -25.51 -31.34 1.92
CA ARG A 920 -24.54 -30.30 2.27
C ARG A 920 -24.75 -29.82 3.71
N LEU A 921 -24.14 -30.55 4.65
CA LEU A 921 -23.74 -30.04 5.96
C LEU A 921 -22.21 -29.82 6.05
N ARG A 922 -21.50 -30.04 4.93
CA ARG A 922 -20.05 -29.84 4.78
C ARG A 922 -19.77 -28.48 4.12
N GLY A 923 -18.79 -27.74 4.63
CA GLY A 923 -18.51 -26.34 4.28
C GLY A 923 -19.00 -25.28 5.30
N HIS A 924 -19.35 -25.68 6.52
CA HIS A 924 -19.74 -24.79 7.62
C HIS A 924 -18.75 -24.88 8.78
N GLN A 925 -18.67 -23.86 9.64
CA GLN A 925 -18.04 -24.02 10.96
C GLN A 925 -18.97 -24.74 11.92
N VAL A 926 -18.43 -25.62 12.75
CA VAL A 926 -19.19 -26.47 13.67
C VAL A 926 -18.69 -26.29 15.09
N LEU A 927 -19.55 -25.79 15.98
CA LEU A 927 -19.34 -25.85 17.42
C LEU A 927 -19.83 -27.19 17.95
N VAL A 928 -18.87 -28.02 18.36
CA VAL A 928 -19.10 -29.35 18.91
C VAL A 928 -19.03 -29.29 20.43
N PHE A 929 -20.08 -29.77 21.09
CA PHE A 929 -20.22 -29.83 22.55
C PHE A 929 -20.21 -31.27 23.05
N ASP A 930 -19.77 -31.51 24.28
CA ASP A 930 -19.85 -32.84 24.91
C ASP A 930 -21.30 -33.36 25.00
N ALA A 931 -21.49 -34.68 24.91
CA ALA A 931 -22.79 -35.36 24.82
C ALA A 931 -23.84 -34.96 25.88
N ASP A 932 -23.38 -34.60 27.09
CA ASP A 932 -24.17 -34.44 28.31
C ASP A 932 -24.56 -32.97 28.60
N LEU A 933 -24.26 -32.04 27.69
CA LEU A 933 -24.58 -30.62 27.86
C LEU A 933 -26.09 -30.33 27.69
N ASP A 934 -26.63 -29.50 28.59
CA ASP A 934 -28.03 -29.06 28.54
C ASP A 934 -28.24 -28.05 27.41
N GLN A 935 -28.93 -28.49 26.35
CA GLN A 935 -29.26 -27.67 25.17
C GLN A 935 -30.07 -26.41 25.55
N ALA A 936 -30.99 -26.50 26.52
CA ALA A 936 -31.82 -25.35 26.91
C ALA A 936 -30.99 -24.26 27.60
N ALA A 937 -30.04 -24.66 28.45
CA ALA A 937 -29.10 -23.75 29.08
C ALA A 937 -28.14 -23.11 28.06
N LEU A 938 -27.69 -23.87 27.05
CA LEU A 938 -26.87 -23.35 25.95
C LEU A 938 -27.61 -22.29 25.13
N TRP A 939 -28.86 -22.54 24.75
CA TRP A 939 -29.68 -21.55 24.04
C TRP A 939 -29.91 -20.27 24.83
N GLN A 940 -30.04 -20.35 26.16
CA GLN A 940 -30.14 -19.16 27.00
C GLN A 940 -28.85 -18.33 26.97
N LYS A 941 -27.68 -18.98 27.02
CA LYS A 941 -26.38 -18.29 26.91
C LYS A 941 -26.19 -17.66 25.54
N LEU A 942 -26.45 -18.40 24.46
CA LEU A 942 -26.36 -17.94 23.07
C LEU A 942 -27.16 -16.66 22.83
N ASN A 943 -28.40 -16.60 23.33
CA ASN A 943 -29.24 -15.42 23.19
C ASN A 943 -28.63 -14.15 23.79
N ALA A 944 -27.84 -14.27 24.86
CA ALA A 944 -27.12 -13.14 25.44
C ALA A 944 -25.83 -12.78 24.66
N LEU A 945 -25.28 -13.71 23.90
CA LEU A 945 -24.07 -13.50 23.09
C LEU A 945 -24.38 -12.89 21.72
N PHE A 946 -25.56 -13.13 21.14
CA PHE A 946 -25.91 -12.55 19.83
C PHE A 946 -25.96 -11.01 19.81
N ASP A 947 -26.13 -10.36 20.97
CA ASP A 947 -26.09 -8.90 21.06
C ASP A 947 -24.64 -8.40 21.16
N LYS A 948 -24.08 -7.97 20.03
CA LYS A 948 -22.71 -7.44 19.94
C LYS A 948 -22.54 -6.17 20.77
N ASP A 949 -23.49 -5.24 20.72
CA ASP A 949 -23.41 -3.97 21.44
C ASP A 949 -23.44 -4.20 22.95
N ALA A 950 -24.30 -5.12 23.43
CA ALA A 950 -24.35 -5.49 24.84
C ALA A 950 -23.04 -6.13 25.33
N ARG A 951 -22.38 -6.95 24.50
CA ARG A 951 -21.05 -7.52 24.82
C ARG A 951 -19.99 -6.43 24.93
N ILE A 952 -19.94 -5.50 23.98
CA ILE A 952 -18.99 -4.38 23.98
C ILE A 952 -19.22 -3.51 25.22
N ASP A 953 -20.48 -3.14 25.50
CA ASP A 953 -20.82 -2.32 26.66
C ASP A 953 -20.46 -3.04 27.97
N ALA A 954 -20.68 -4.35 28.07
CA ALA A 954 -20.26 -5.13 29.23
C ALA A 954 -18.73 -5.10 29.42
N ALA A 955 -17.95 -5.36 28.37
CA ALA A 955 -16.49 -5.31 28.44
C ALA A 955 -15.98 -3.91 28.80
N TYR A 956 -16.60 -2.88 28.26
CA TYR A 956 -16.29 -1.48 28.54
C TYR A 956 -16.55 -1.11 30.00
N GLN A 957 -17.73 -1.42 30.54
CA GLN A 957 -18.07 -1.12 31.94
C GLN A 957 -17.16 -1.85 32.93
N HIS A 958 -16.82 -3.12 32.67
CA HIS A 958 -15.88 -3.85 33.53
C HIS A 958 -14.47 -3.26 33.44
N THR A 959 -14.04 -2.80 32.27
CA THR A 959 -12.75 -2.12 32.09
C THR A 959 -12.71 -0.83 32.90
N LEU A 960 -13.74 0.02 32.81
CA LEU A 960 -13.82 1.25 33.61
C LEU A 960 -13.83 0.97 35.12
N ALA A 961 -14.61 -0.01 35.58
CA ALA A 961 -14.66 -0.40 36.99
C ALA A 961 -13.28 -0.90 37.48
N TYR A 962 -12.53 -1.62 36.64
CA TYR A 962 -11.18 -2.05 36.97
C TYR A 962 -10.19 -0.88 37.07
N LEU A 963 -10.25 0.07 36.12
CA LEU A 963 -9.43 1.27 36.14
C LEU A 963 -9.74 2.16 37.35
N ALA A 964 -11.02 2.28 37.72
CA ALA A 964 -11.45 3.02 38.91
C ALA A 964 -11.08 2.33 40.24
N GLY A 965 -10.65 1.07 40.21
CA GLY A 965 -10.32 0.29 41.41
C GLY A 965 -11.49 -0.48 42.03
N ASP A 966 -12.68 -0.40 41.44
CA ASP A 966 -13.90 -1.07 41.91
C ASP A 966 -13.96 -2.57 41.57
N LEU A 967 -13.17 -3.02 40.59
CA LEU A 967 -13.06 -4.41 40.17
C LEU A 967 -11.63 -4.94 40.40
N PRO A 968 -11.44 -6.15 40.99
CA PRO A 968 -10.11 -6.73 41.15
C PRO A 968 -9.57 -7.29 39.84
N TYR A 969 -8.23 -7.37 39.72
CA TYR A 969 -7.55 -7.85 38.51
C TYR A 969 -8.02 -9.24 38.06
N GLN A 970 -8.18 -10.19 38.99
CA GLN A 970 -8.60 -11.56 38.63
C GLN A 970 -9.98 -11.59 37.95
N ALA A 971 -10.89 -10.69 38.33
CA ALA A 971 -12.22 -10.64 37.75
C ALA A 971 -12.21 -10.07 36.33
N ILE A 972 -11.47 -8.97 36.10
CA ILE A 972 -11.36 -8.39 34.75
C ILE A 972 -10.55 -9.28 33.80
N ALA A 973 -9.48 -9.92 34.29
CA ALA A 973 -8.67 -10.82 33.47
C ALA A 973 -9.48 -12.03 32.99
N SER A 974 -10.29 -12.61 33.88
CA SER A 974 -11.22 -13.68 33.50
C SER A 974 -12.29 -13.18 32.53
N HIS A 975 -12.78 -11.95 32.68
CA HIS A 975 -13.72 -11.38 31.73
C HIS A 975 -13.11 -11.19 30.34
N TYR A 976 -11.89 -10.63 30.25
CA TYR A 976 -11.17 -10.44 29.00
C TYR A 976 -10.90 -11.77 28.29
N GLN A 977 -10.46 -12.80 29.02
CA GLN A 977 -10.25 -14.14 28.47
C GLN A 977 -11.49 -14.71 27.76
N HIS A 978 -12.70 -14.39 28.23
CA HIS A 978 -13.95 -14.90 27.65
C HIS A 978 -14.61 -13.97 26.64
N ARG A 979 -14.17 -12.71 26.54
CA ARG A 979 -14.91 -11.66 25.80
C ARG A 979 -14.07 -10.87 24.81
N VAL A 980 -12.77 -10.79 25.01
CA VAL A 980 -11.86 -9.96 24.22
C VAL A 980 -10.82 -10.86 23.56
N HIS A 981 -10.65 -10.70 22.25
CA HIS A 981 -9.69 -11.44 21.46
C HIS A 981 -8.25 -11.13 21.90
N ARG A 982 -7.32 -12.08 21.74
CA ARG A 982 -5.91 -11.86 22.08
C ARG A 982 -5.20 -10.97 21.05
N HIS A 983 -5.68 -10.94 19.81
CA HIS A 983 -5.28 -9.96 18.82
C HIS A 983 -5.94 -8.61 19.16
N LEU A 984 -5.26 -7.83 20.01
CA LEU A 984 -5.74 -6.52 20.45
C LEU A 984 -5.48 -5.44 19.39
N GLU A 985 -6.51 -4.66 19.08
CA GLU A 985 -6.47 -3.50 18.19
C GLU A 985 -6.35 -2.21 19.01
N ILE A 986 -5.13 -1.93 19.48
CA ILE A 986 -4.81 -0.84 20.44
C ILE A 986 -4.66 0.51 19.75
N SER A 987 -4.17 0.53 18.51
CA SER A 987 -4.00 1.75 17.74
C SER A 987 -5.36 2.35 17.36
N GLY A 988 -5.39 3.65 17.11
CA GLY A 988 -6.58 4.30 16.56
C GLY A 988 -7.02 3.61 15.26
N PRO A 989 -8.34 3.53 14.96
CA PRO A 989 -8.82 2.90 13.73
C PRO A 989 -8.22 3.53 12.46
N GLY A 990 -7.76 4.78 12.51
CA GLY A 990 -6.98 5.44 11.47
C GLY A 990 -5.96 6.41 12.06
N HIS A 991 -5.00 6.86 11.25
CA HIS A 991 -3.83 7.64 11.68
C HIS A 991 -4.14 8.99 12.36
N PHE A 992 -5.34 9.56 12.17
CA PHE A 992 -5.76 10.80 12.84
C PHE A 992 -6.59 10.56 14.11
N LEU A 993 -7.04 9.34 14.35
CA LEU A 993 -7.81 8.98 15.55
C LEU A 993 -6.87 8.52 16.66
N ALA A 994 -7.22 8.85 17.90
CA ALA A 994 -6.46 8.42 19.05
C ALA A 994 -6.91 7.01 19.51
N GLY A 995 -5.93 6.17 19.86
CA GLY A 995 -6.14 4.88 20.52
C GLY A 995 -5.82 4.97 22.02
N PRO A 996 -6.07 3.93 22.85
CA PRO A 996 -5.72 3.98 24.27
C PRO A 996 -4.22 4.25 24.55
N GLY A 997 -3.32 3.80 23.66
CA GLY A 997 -1.89 4.13 23.74
C GLY A 997 -1.59 5.64 23.61
N ASP A 998 -2.50 6.43 23.02
CA ASP A 998 -2.33 7.88 22.97
C ASP A 998 -2.44 8.55 24.34
N TYR A 999 -3.27 7.98 25.21
CA TYR A 999 -3.61 8.55 26.50
C TYR A 999 -2.80 7.95 27.64
N ILE A 1000 -2.04 6.88 27.41
CA ILE A 1000 -1.41 6.08 28.47
C ILE A 1000 -0.59 6.93 29.45
N TRP A 1001 0.13 7.93 28.91
CA TRP A 1001 0.97 8.83 29.69
C TRP A 1001 0.22 10.02 30.33
N LEU A 1002 -1.02 10.32 29.90
CA LEU A 1002 -1.90 11.31 30.53
C LEU A 1002 -2.72 10.74 31.71
N LEU A 1003 -2.76 9.41 31.83
CA LEU A 1003 -3.37 8.74 32.97
C LEU A 1003 -2.50 8.93 34.21
N ASP A 1004 -3.15 9.07 35.36
CA ASP A 1004 -2.46 8.97 36.64
C ASP A 1004 -1.81 7.58 36.80
N GLN A 1005 -0.80 7.52 37.67
CA GLN A 1005 0.05 6.34 37.85
C GLN A 1005 -0.75 5.06 38.13
N GLU A 1006 -1.83 5.14 38.93
CA GLU A 1006 -2.63 3.96 39.27
C GLU A 1006 -3.43 3.45 38.06
N ARG A 1007 -4.16 4.33 37.36
CA ARG A 1007 -4.92 3.96 36.16
C ARG A 1007 -4.00 3.47 35.04
N ARG A 1008 -2.83 4.10 34.86
CA ARG A 1008 -1.80 3.69 33.90
C ARG A 1008 -1.31 2.27 34.19
N ALA A 1009 -0.89 2.00 35.42
CA ALA A 1009 -0.42 0.69 35.84
C ALA A 1009 -1.50 -0.40 35.66
N ARG A 1010 -2.75 -0.09 36.00
CA ARG A 1010 -3.89 -1.00 35.81
C ARG A 1010 -4.11 -1.30 34.32
N LEU A 1011 -4.23 -0.28 33.47
CA LEU A 1011 -4.47 -0.47 32.03
C LEU A 1011 -3.35 -1.29 31.38
N ALA A 1012 -2.09 -0.94 31.65
CA ALA A 1012 -0.92 -1.65 31.15
C ALA A 1012 -0.93 -3.12 31.61
N LYS A 1013 -1.17 -3.36 32.91
CA LYS A 1013 -1.27 -4.72 33.46
C LYS A 1013 -2.37 -5.54 32.79
N LEU A 1014 -3.54 -4.95 32.57
CA LEU A 1014 -4.66 -5.65 31.93
C LEU A 1014 -4.35 -6.04 30.48
N LEU A 1015 -3.93 -5.07 29.66
CA LEU A 1015 -3.77 -5.29 28.23
C LEU A 1015 -2.54 -6.13 27.91
N ILE A 1016 -1.40 -5.87 28.57
CA ILE A 1016 -0.18 -6.63 28.35
C ILE A 1016 -0.34 -8.07 28.85
N ASN A 1017 -0.93 -8.32 30.02
CA ASN A 1017 -1.09 -9.70 30.47
C ASN A 1017 -2.18 -10.47 29.71
N HIS A 1018 -3.16 -9.79 29.11
CA HIS A 1018 -4.13 -10.43 28.23
C HIS A 1018 -3.48 -10.88 26.91
N SER A 1019 -2.57 -10.07 26.37
CA SER A 1019 -1.84 -10.36 25.14
C SER A 1019 -0.53 -9.56 25.04
N TYR A 1020 0.52 -10.19 24.49
CA TYR A 1020 1.76 -9.49 24.13
C TYR A 1020 1.52 -8.22 23.30
N ARG A 1021 0.50 -8.21 22.43
CA ARG A 1021 0.14 -7.01 21.65
C ARG A 1021 -0.22 -5.80 22.52
N GLY A 1022 -0.48 -5.99 23.82
CA GLY A 1022 -0.57 -4.93 24.82
C GLY A 1022 0.62 -3.97 24.84
N PHE A 1023 1.82 -4.40 24.43
CA PHE A 1023 2.99 -3.52 24.32
C PHE A 1023 2.82 -2.39 23.31
N LYS A 1024 1.91 -2.52 22.34
CA LYS A 1024 1.53 -1.45 21.40
C LYS A 1024 0.97 -0.19 22.08
N LEU A 1025 0.62 -0.25 23.37
CA LEU A 1025 0.32 0.94 24.16
C LEU A 1025 1.50 1.93 24.20
N PHE A 1026 2.73 1.45 24.03
CA PHE A 1026 3.97 2.22 24.21
C PHE A 1026 4.82 2.32 22.94
N GLU A 1027 4.56 1.51 21.91
CA GLU A 1027 5.28 1.55 20.63
C GLU A 1027 5.27 2.97 20.05
N GLY A 1028 6.46 3.45 19.66
CA GLY A 1028 6.68 4.80 19.14
C GLY A 1028 6.55 5.94 20.17
N ARG A 1029 6.44 5.65 21.48
CA ARG A 1029 6.27 6.68 22.53
C ARG A 1029 7.07 6.44 23.80
N LEU A 1030 7.84 5.35 23.85
CA LEU A 1030 8.62 5.06 25.03
C LEU A 1030 9.72 6.11 25.25
N ALA A 1031 10.42 6.48 24.17
CA ALA A 1031 11.39 7.57 24.15
C ALA A 1031 10.74 8.91 24.55
N ASP A 1032 9.57 9.27 24.01
CA ASP A 1032 8.85 10.50 24.36
C ASP A 1032 8.62 10.65 25.88
N CYS A 1033 8.27 9.54 26.55
CA CYS A 1033 8.03 9.55 27.99
C CYS A 1033 9.32 9.80 28.76
N TYR A 1034 10.40 9.11 28.38
CA TYR A 1034 11.71 9.28 28.99
C TYR A 1034 12.21 10.73 28.83
N LEU A 1035 12.12 11.29 27.62
CA LEU A 1035 12.47 12.69 27.37
C LEU A 1035 11.59 13.65 28.19
N GLY A 1036 10.30 13.34 28.34
CA GLY A 1036 9.39 14.12 29.19
C GLY A 1036 9.79 14.12 30.67
N GLU A 1037 10.31 13.00 31.19
CA GLU A 1037 10.87 12.92 32.54
C GLU A 1037 12.16 13.73 32.70
N GLN A 1038 13.00 13.81 31.66
CA GLN A 1038 14.17 14.69 31.65
C GLN A 1038 13.77 16.18 31.72
N VAL A 1039 12.67 16.57 31.04
CA VAL A 1039 12.13 17.92 31.18
C VAL A 1039 11.60 18.18 32.59
N ALA A 1040 10.83 17.23 33.14
CA ALA A 1040 10.26 17.37 34.48
C ALA A 1040 11.33 17.43 35.59
N SER A 1041 12.48 16.77 35.40
CA SER A 1041 13.63 16.81 36.32
C SER A 1041 14.54 18.04 36.11
N GLY A 1042 14.36 18.77 35.00
CA GLY A 1042 15.15 19.95 34.64
C GLY A 1042 16.48 19.63 33.96
N ASP A 1043 16.69 18.39 33.55
CA ASP A 1043 17.87 17.93 32.81
C ASP A 1043 17.78 18.26 31.31
N MET A 1044 16.56 18.51 30.80
CA MET A 1044 16.26 18.93 29.43
C MET A 1044 15.30 20.12 29.45
N ASP A 1045 15.43 21.05 28.50
CA ASP A 1045 14.43 22.10 28.29
C ASP A 1045 13.37 21.68 27.28
N MET A 1046 12.21 22.35 27.30
CA MET A 1046 11.07 21.96 26.47
C MET A 1046 11.28 22.19 24.97
N GLU A 1047 12.15 23.12 24.56
CA GLU A 1047 12.42 23.35 23.14
C GLU A 1047 13.25 22.18 22.58
N THR A 1048 14.30 21.78 23.30
CA THR A 1048 15.08 20.56 23.00
C THR A 1048 14.19 19.30 22.99
N TYR A 1049 13.27 19.17 23.95
CA TYR A 1049 12.30 18.07 23.96
C TYR A 1049 11.46 18.00 22.68
N LEU A 1050 10.91 19.14 22.23
CA LEU A 1050 10.05 19.19 21.05
C LEU A 1050 10.79 18.91 19.73
N GLU A 1051 12.11 19.18 19.69
CA GLU A 1051 12.99 18.81 18.57
C GLU A 1051 13.25 17.30 18.53
N GLN A 1052 13.52 16.69 19.69
CA GLN A 1052 13.95 15.29 19.82
C GLN A 1052 12.78 14.30 19.94
N CYS A 1053 11.59 14.71 20.38
CA CYS A 1053 10.39 13.86 20.45
C CYS A 1053 9.70 13.66 19.09
N SER A 1054 10.46 13.72 17.99
CA SER A 1054 9.97 13.48 16.63
C SER A 1054 10.37 12.10 16.14
N ASP A 1055 9.59 11.51 15.22
CA ASP A 1055 9.76 10.14 14.74
C ASP A 1055 11.17 9.82 14.19
N HIS A 1056 11.99 10.83 13.90
CA HIS A 1056 13.35 10.68 13.38
C HIS A 1056 14.41 10.32 14.45
N TYR A 1057 14.14 10.54 15.74
CA TYR A 1057 15.12 10.37 16.83
C TYR A 1057 14.66 9.35 17.90
N ILE A 1058 13.57 8.62 17.64
CA ILE A 1058 13.00 7.69 18.63
C ILE A 1058 14.00 6.58 19.02
N ASP A 1059 14.74 6.06 18.05
CA ASP A 1059 15.68 4.95 18.27
C ASP A 1059 16.91 5.40 19.08
N ASP A 1060 17.34 6.66 18.95
CA ASP A 1060 18.52 7.21 19.63
C ASP A 1060 18.39 7.23 21.16
N HIS A 1061 17.15 7.25 21.67
CA HIS A 1061 16.85 7.36 23.10
C HIS A 1061 16.20 6.11 23.68
N LEU A 1062 15.95 5.08 22.87
CA LEU A 1062 15.23 3.89 23.33
C LEU A 1062 16.06 3.08 24.33
N ASP A 1063 17.38 2.93 24.09
CA ASP A 1063 18.29 2.24 25.00
C ASP A 1063 18.33 2.87 26.39
N ASP A 1064 18.24 4.20 26.47
CA ASP A 1064 18.21 4.93 27.75
C ASP A 1064 16.85 4.79 28.47
N ALA A 1065 15.75 4.67 27.72
CA ALA A 1065 14.39 4.56 28.26
C ALA A 1065 14.07 3.14 28.76
N LEU A 1066 14.62 2.11 28.11
CA LEU A 1066 14.29 0.71 28.36
C LEU A 1066 14.52 0.22 29.81
N PRO A 1067 15.65 0.53 30.49
CA PRO A 1067 15.89 0.07 31.86
C PRO A 1067 14.81 0.50 32.85
N GLY A 1068 14.35 1.76 32.77
CA GLY A 1068 13.28 2.29 33.61
C GLY A 1068 11.94 1.65 33.30
N PHE A 1069 11.64 1.47 32.01
CA PHE A 1069 10.42 0.82 31.55
C PHE A 1069 10.32 -0.63 32.03
N LEU A 1070 11.36 -1.44 31.83
CA LEU A 1070 11.37 -2.86 32.23
C LEU A 1070 11.24 -3.01 33.75
N ALA A 1071 11.89 -2.15 34.54
CA ALA A 1071 11.72 -2.13 35.99
C ALA A 1071 10.27 -1.79 36.41
N TRP A 1072 9.61 -0.89 35.68
CA TRP A 1072 8.20 -0.57 35.91
C TRP A 1072 7.26 -1.74 35.55
N LEU A 1073 7.54 -2.50 34.48
CA LEU A 1073 6.77 -3.71 34.14
C LEU A 1073 6.80 -4.76 35.26
N ASP A 1074 7.96 -4.93 35.90
CA ASP A 1074 8.11 -5.80 37.07
C ASP A 1074 7.26 -5.30 38.25
N GLU A 1075 7.26 -3.99 38.52
CA GLU A 1075 6.50 -3.38 39.62
C GLU A 1075 4.98 -3.61 39.46
N ILE A 1076 4.45 -3.42 38.24
CA ILE A 1076 3.02 -3.60 37.97
C ILE A 1076 2.64 -5.08 37.82
N GLY A 1077 3.61 -5.99 37.80
CA GLY A 1077 3.44 -7.43 37.74
C GLY A 1077 2.97 -7.91 36.38
N ILE A 1078 3.70 -7.52 35.33
CA ILE A 1078 3.56 -8.11 33.99
C ILE A 1078 4.14 -9.53 34.00
N VAL A 1079 3.47 -10.47 33.34
CA VAL A 1079 3.93 -11.86 33.23
C VAL A 1079 5.27 -11.92 32.49
N ALA A 1080 6.22 -12.67 33.06
CA ALA A 1080 7.60 -12.69 32.58
C ALA A 1080 7.72 -13.24 31.15
N GLU A 1081 6.80 -14.10 30.72
CA GLU A 1081 6.72 -14.64 29.36
C GLU A 1081 6.51 -13.54 28.31
N HIS A 1082 5.63 -12.58 28.58
CA HIS A 1082 5.40 -11.45 27.67
C HIS A 1082 6.57 -10.47 27.69
N GLN A 1083 7.17 -10.21 28.86
CA GLN A 1083 8.39 -9.40 28.94
C GLN A 1083 9.57 -10.06 28.21
N LEU A 1084 9.67 -11.39 28.27
CA LEU A 1084 10.69 -12.16 27.58
C LEU A 1084 10.53 -12.06 26.06
N LEU A 1085 9.29 -12.20 25.56
CA LEU A 1085 9.01 -11.99 24.13
C LEU A 1085 9.33 -10.56 23.70
N PHE A 1086 9.05 -9.56 24.54
CA PHE A 1086 9.41 -8.16 24.27
C PHE A 1086 10.93 -8.00 24.10
N CYS A 1087 11.70 -8.52 25.07
CA CYS A 1087 13.17 -8.46 25.01
C CYS A 1087 13.75 -9.28 23.85
N ALA A 1088 13.09 -10.37 23.42
CA ALA A 1088 13.53 -11.17 22.29
C ALA A 1088 13.30 -10.47 20.93
N LYS A 1089 12.25 -9.66 20.81
CA LYS A 1089 11.95 -8.86 19.62
C LYS A 1089 12.80 -7.58 19.51
N HIS A 1090 13.40 -7.15 20.61
CA HIS A 1090 14.22 -5.92 20.75
C HIS A 1090 15.61 -6.28 21.29
N ALA A 1091 16.15 -7.40 20.80
CA ALA A 1091 17.38 -8.03 21.26
C ALA A 1091 18.63 -7.18 20.94
N GLU A 1092 18.53 -6.29 19.97
CA GLU A 1092 19.54 -5.33 19.54
C GLU A 1092 19.84 -4.25 20.59
N TYR A 1093 18.91 -3.99 21.52
CA TYR A 1093 19.04 -2.97 22.56
C TYR A 1093 19.71 -3.53 23.82
N GLU A 1094 20.72 -2.82 24.35
CA GLU A 1094 21.50 -3.25 25.51
C GLU A 1094 20.62 -3.40 26.77
N GLY A 1095 19.62 -2.52 26.92
CA GLY A 1095 18.68 -2.56 28.04
C GLY A 1095 17.88 -3.86 28.13
N CYS A 1096 17.45 -4.40 26.99
CA CYS A 1096 16.74 -5.68 26.90
C CYS A 1096 17.68 -6.85 27.22
N ALA A 1097 18.89 -6.85 26.66
CA ALA A 1097 19.89 -7.90 26.91
C ALA A 1097 20.24 -8.02 28.42
N ALA A 1098 20.41 -6.89 29.10
CA ALA A 1098 20.70 -6.85 30.53
C ALA A 1098 19.55 -7.42 31.38
N HIS A 1099 18.30 -7.20 30.97
CA HIS A 1099 17.11 -7.61 31.70
C HIS A 1099 16.79 -9.11 31.57
N LEU A 1100 17.25 -9.79 30.49
CA LEU A 1100 17.06 -11.23 30.28
C LEU A 1100 17.53 -12.09 31.47
N ALA A 1101 18.57 -11.66 32.19
CA ALA A 1101 19.08 -12.39 33.36
C ALA A 1101 18.03 -12.51 34.50
N LEU A 1102 17.15 -11.52 34.64
CA LEU A 1102 16.06 -11.50 35.62
C LEU A 1102 14.86 -12.33 35.14
N LEU A 1103 14.60 -12.32 33.83
CA LEU A 1103 13.51 -13.06 33.20
C LEU A 1103 13.79 -14.55 33.04
N LEU A 1104 15.04 -15.00 33.14
CA LEU A 1104 15.40 -16.41 32.96
C LEU A 1104 16.17 -16.97 34.14
N PRO A 1105 15.60 -17.01 35.37
CA PRO A 1105 16.21 -17.75 36.46
C PRO A 1105 16.17 -19.25 36.12
N LEU A 1106 17.23 -19.98 36.47
CA LEU A 1106 17.44 -21.36 35.99
C LEU A 1106 16.30 -22.33 36.30
N ASP A 1107 15.57 -22.13 37.39
CA ASP A 1107 14.45 -22.95 37.82
C ASP A 1107 13.16 -22.73 37.00
N LEU A 1108 13.02 -21.59 36.32
CA LEU A 1108 11.86 -21.25 35.48
C LEU A 1108 12.21 -21.10 34.00
N ALA A 1109 13.50 -21.04 33.65
CA ALA A 1109 13.96 -20.75 32.30
C ALA A 1109 13.38 -21.72 31.26
N GLN A 1110 13.29 -23.01 31.56
CA GLN A 1110 12.73 -24.00 30.62
C GLN A 1110 11.26 -23.70 30.29
N GLN A 1111 10.44 -23.38 31.29
CA GLN A 1111 9.03 -23.04 31.09
C GLN A 1111 8.88 -21.75 30.28
N ARG A 1112 9.67 -20.73 30.60
CA ARG A 1112 9.58 -19.42 29.94
C ARG A 1112 10.08 -19.45 28.51
N LEU A 1113 11.17 -20.16 28.23
CA LEU A 1113 11.68 -20.33 26.87
C LEU A 1113 10.69 -21.10 25.99
N ALA A 1114 9.90 -22.03 26.56
CA ALA A 1114 8.85 -22.73 25.82
C ALA A 1114 7.70 -21.84 25.33
N PHE A 1115 7.57 -20.61 25.86
CA PHE A 1115 6.60 -19.63 25.36
C PHE A 1115 7.02 -18.98 24.03
N LEU A 1116 8.33 -18.98 23.73
CA LEU A 1116 8.86 -18.39 22.51
C LEU A 1116 8.84 -19.40 21.36
N ASN A 1117 8.62 -18.90 20.14
CA ASN A 1117 8.83 -19.69 18.93
C ASN A 1117 10.33 -19.81 18.58
N ALA A 1118 10.68 -20.65 17.61
CA ALA A 1118 12.03 -20.97 17.19
C ALA A 1118 12.81 -19.73 16.71
N LYS A 1119 12.14 -18.83 15.97
CA LYS A 1119 12.72 -17.56 15.51
C LYS A 1119 13.21 -16.72 16.68
N HIS A 1120 12.34 -16.45 17.66
CA HIS A 1120 12.71 -15.64 18.82
C HIS A 1120 13.72 -16.34 19.73
N LYS A 1121 13.64 -17.66 19.91
CA LYS A 1121 14.66 -18.43 20.66
C LYS A 1121 16.03 -18.33 20.00
N THR A 1122 16.10 -18.44 18.68
CA THR A 1122 17.34 -18.35 17.90
C THR A 1122 17.98 -16.98 18.03
N ALA A 1123 17.19 -15.91 17.89
CA ALA A 1123 17.64 -14.53 18.10
C ALA A 1123 18.22 -14.29 19.50
N LEU A 1124 17.71 -14.98 20.52
CA LEU A 1124 18.24 -14.88 21.88
C LEU A 1124 19.57 -15.61 22.11
N VAL A 1125 19.94 -16.62 21.31
CA VAL A 1125 21.12 -17.47 21.57
C VAL A 1125 22.41 -16.64 21.76
N PRO A 1126 22.75 -15.68 20.89
CA PRO A 1126 23.94 -14.84 21.07
C PRO A 1126 23.91 -14.06 22.39
N LEU A 1127 22.76 -13.49 22.77
CA LEU A 1127 22.58 -12.74 24.01
C LEU A 1127 22.70 -13.63 25.24
N LEU A 1128 22.04 -14.79 25.24
CA LEU A 1128 22.10 -15.75 26.35
C LEU A 1128 23.54 -16.17 26.63
N SER A 1129 24.37 -16.31 25.60
CA SER A 1129 25.78 -16.69 25.77
C SER A 1129 26.62 -15.67 26.55
N GLN A 1130 26.21 -14.40 26.55
CA GLN A 1130 26.91 -13.30 27.23
C GLN A 1130 26.48 -13.18 28.70
N LEU A 1131 25.37 -13.81 29.10
CA LEU A 1131 24.87 -13.76 30.47
C LEU A 1131 25.76 -14.57 31.44
N PRO A 1132 25.84 -14.20 32.72
CA PRO A 1132 26.62 -14.93 33.72
C PRO A 1132 26.26 -16.43 33.85
N GLN A 1133 24.98 -16.77 33.62
CA GLN A 1133 24.45 -18.14 33.64
C GLN A 1133 24.21 -18.72 32.23
N GLY A 1134 24.79 -18.08 31.21
CA GLY A 1134 24.54 -18.36 29.79
C GLY A 1134 24.77 -19.81 29.39
N GLN A 1135 25.87 -20.43 29.85
CA GLN A 1135 26.15 -21.84 29.54
C GLN A 1135 25.04 -22.80 30.00
N GLN A 1136 24.42 -22.51 31.14
CA GLN A 1136 23.34 -23.33 31.71
C GLN A 1136 22.02 -23.08 30.96
N LEU A 1137 21.73 -21.83 30.58
CA LEU A 1137 20.56 -21.48 29.77
C LEU A 1137 20.65 -22.08 28.36
N LEU A 1138 21.81 -21.97 27.70
CA LEU A 1138 22.07 -22.62 26.42
C LEU A 1138 21.98 -24.14 26.52
N ALA A 1139 22.24 -24.75 27.68
CA ALA A 1139 22.06 -26.19 27.88
C ALA A 1139 20.58 -26.61 27.87
N LEU A 1140 19.66 -25.72 28.23
CA LEU A 1140 18.21 -25.97 28.11
C LEU A 1140 17.76 -25.99 26.65
N LEU A 1141 18.35 -25.15 25.80
CA LEU A 1141 18.05 -25.06 24.37
C LEU A 1141 18.82 -26.08 23.51
N ALA A 1142 19.85 -26.72 24.06
CA ALA A 1142 20.64 -27.72 23.34
C ALA A 1142 19.85 -28.97 22.94
N ALA A 1143 18.69 -29.19 23.55
CA ALA A 1143 17.72 -30.23 23.21
C ALA A 1143 16.33 -29.64 22.92
N ASP A 1144 16.28 -28.38 22.42
CA ASP A 1144 15.03 -27.75 21.99
C ASP A 1144 14.36 -28.59 20.89
N GLU A 1145 13.07 -28.36 20.66
CA GLU A 1145 12.29 -29.08 19.66
C GLU A 1145 12.67 -28.68 18.23
N SER A 1146 13.03 -27.41 18.02
CA SER A 1146 13.44 -26.88 16.72
C SER A 1146 14.91 -27.12 16.45
N ARG A 1147 15.23 -27.56 15.23
CA ARG A 1147 16.61 -27.75 14.80
C ARG A 1147 17.36 -26.43 14.64
N GLN A 1148 16.71 -25.39 14.13
CA GLN A 1148 17.30 -24.04 14.02
C GLN A 1148 17.87 -23.56 15.36
N VAL A 1149 17.12 -23.74 16.45
CA VAL A 1149 17.55 -23.36 17.79
C VAL A 1149 18.76 -24.20 18.23
N ARG A 1150 18.73 -25.53 18.02
CA ARG A 1150 19.82 -26.43 18.41
C ARG A 1150 21.12 -26.09 17.66
N ASP A 1151 21.04 -25.80 16.37
CA ASP A 1151 22.20 -25.46 15.53
C ASP A 1151 22.80 -24.10 15.93
N ALA A 1152 21.96 -23.09 16.21
CA ALA A 1152 22.43 -21.80 16.73
C ALA A 1152 23.18 -21.96 18.06
N VAL A 1153 22.65 -22.78 18.97
CA VAL A 1153 23.32 -23.10 20.25
C VAL A 1153 24.66 -23.81 20.03
N ALA A 1154 24.73 -24.73 19.06
CA ALA A 1154 25.95 -25.44 18.72
C ALA A 1154 27.01 -24.51 18.12
N ALA A 1155 26.61 -23.62 17.21
CA ALA A 1155 27.48 -22.61 16.60
C ALA A 1155 28.12 -21.69 17.65
N GLN A 1156 27.34 -21.26 18.65
CA GLN A 1156 27.84 -20.39 19.72
C GLN A 1156 28.77 -21.11 20.72
N ARG A 1157 28.75 -22.45 20.76
CA ARG A 1157 29.63 -23.27 21.61
C ARG A 1157 30.92 -23.72 20.93
N ALA A 1158 30.95 -23.67 19.60
CA ALA A 1158 32.12 -23.98 18.77
C ALA A 1158 33.13 -22.84 18.81
#